data_AF-A0A1M5EAZ1-F1
#
_entry.id   AF-A0A1M5EAZ1-F1
#
_cell.length_a   1.000
_cell.length_b   1.000
_cell.length_c   1.000
_cell.angle_alpha   90.00
_cell.angle_beta   90.00
_cell.angle_gamma   90.00
#
_symmetry.space_group_name_H-M   'P 1'
#
loop_
_entity.id
_entity.type
_entity.pdbx_description
1 polymer ?
#
loop_
_entity_poly.entity_id
_entity_poly.type
_entity_poly.pdbx_seq_one_letter_code
_entity_poly.pdbx_strand_id
1 'polypeptide(L)'
;MRRNNTYSLKVFSVLTAFLMFFTLITPAFAEGTTSNKRVLHESSENAVSKLSNRLISQFDEDEKVTFLVKFKEKADTDKVVKEAKRNASINNLSEQKTEFVQRSSVVSALKETAMVEQKKAMKLLENEMIKGKVDSVHSYFIVNALAVTATKEIAEKMAILPEVEKVLPNEKRQLTLPVSDSETAPSSDQENVEWNVEKLNVPEVWEMGLDGAGTVVASIDTGVQWDHPALKEKYRGYDADTGTVNHDFNWFDATAGLTEPYDDQGHGTHVTGTMVGSEPDGTNRIGVAPGAKWIGIKAFGADGTATDESLLAAAEWIMAPTDSEGNVRVDLAPDIVNNSWGGGPGLDEWYREVVTQWRNANIFPVFAAGNVDNDNRGGPGSVATPANYPESFAVGALDIGDDVASFSLRGPSPYDEIKPEVTAPGQVIRSAVPGDGYYENSGTSMAAPAVSGVIALVKQANSNLDVDEIETILLNTAVPLTDEEYPETPNNGYGYGKVDAQNAVLAIDEGVATIEGTVTELVDGTANPLSAQVSFLGKNRSVNTNPDDGSFSMNYAAGEHTLLIESYGYYSVEESINLVADEVSEVNVTLEKIPETTIAGTIIDQTTGEPIEGANLLLVEDANIAPVQTNENGLYEITAYEGDYTLRVSASGYVPKEVDVSFTQENNEYTVELEPFYSYPGGELAYDDGDGEGGSWFLEAGNAWGVRMSLDEGQEKALVTEGKFLFAPRGGDDFQVVVMDSSGSNDAPGEIIAGPYDATAVKNGEWTTVDLSNYGIIVEDDFYMVYIQSEGRETAPRLQNDKDEFTYRSWEMYKGYWYPLEPNFLTGNKMIRAVVEYEVDEPVITSPQNNEFFTENSTVTVEGTASPTTTIHLENNGEDVGTANIRDDGSFSVEVELSEGLNELQAISKQGGKVTGKSDVVKVSVVPEEPVQRLSGEIRYDTAIAISQAGWSQADTVVLSRGLEFADALAGVPLAEKLNAPILLTRSDELYADTLAEIERLGASKVVVLGGTGAISDDVTAELEASGLDIERLAGETRYETAALIAEKVAPNGSEQVVVASGRDFPDAMSVAAHAANEGMPILLTRPNELPAATSTAIENLGTTDTLIVGGYDVVTDEVASALPGVDRVRGEDRYATNLAINDYFGLESRHVFVATGKEFADALTGAVLAAKHNSSILLVDDQVSDGLSDFITENGSLQMTIFGGTVAIDEEVYDQLQQLLQ
;
A
#
# COMPACT_ATOMS: atom_id res chain seq x y z
N MET A 1 -14.51 5.77 39.03
CA MET A 1 -14.52 5.98 40.50
C MET A 1 -13.13 5.71 41.08
N ARG A 2 -12.48 6.74 41.62
CA ARG A 2 -11.44 6.75 42.67
C ARG A 2 -11.11 5.41 43.37
N ARG A 3 -9.82 5.03 43.46
CA ARG A 3 -8.90 5.18 44.63
C ARG A 3 -7.77 4.10 44.59
N ASN A 4 -6.51 4.54 44.57
CA ASN A 4 -5.55 4.58 45.71
C ASN A 4 -5.18 3.21 46.32
N ASN A 5 -3.96 2.91 46.77
CA ASN A 5 -2.63 3.51 46.70
C ASN A 5 -1.70 2.51 47.43
N THR A 6 -0.54 2.20 46.85
CA THR A 6 0.81 2.08 47.46
C THR A 6 1.21 1.04 48.55
N TYR A 7 2.48 0.61 48.39
CA TYR A 7 3.49 0.03 49.33
C TYR A 7 3.43 -1.50 49.56
N SER A 8 4.50 -2.32 49.53
CA SER A 8 5.96 -2.13 49.61
C SER A 8 6.78 -3.36 49.17
N LEU A 9 7.98 -3.10 48.61
CA LEU A 9 9.27 -3.81 48.73
C LEU A 9 9.42 -5.36 48.66
N LYS A 10 10.10 -5.78 47.59
CA LYS A 10 11.30 -6.65 47.48
C LYS A 10 11.26 -8.15 47.90
N VAL A 11 11.41 -8.98 46.85
CA VAL A 11 12.35 -10.12 46.67
C VAL A 11 11.87 -11.55 47.01
N PHE A 12 11.74 -12.33 45.93
CA PHE A 12 11.98 -13.79 45.73
C PHE A 12 10.91 -14.86 46.05
N SER A 13 10.66 -15.70 45.01
CA SER A 13 10.60 -17.18 45.00
C SER A 13 9.27 -17.82 44.62
N VAL A 14 9.30 -18.65 43.57
CA VAL A 14 8.67 -19.99 43.51
C VAL A 14 9.66 -20.86 42.71
N LEU A 15 10.31 -21.94 43.17
CA LEU A 15 9.93 -23.10 43.99
C LEU A 15 9.14 -24.16 43.21
N THR A 16 9.85 -24.93 42.36
CA THR A 16 9.62 -26.35 42.02
C THR A 16 10.82 -26.80 41.17
N ALA A 17 11.49 -27.95 41.31
CA ALA A 17 11.10 -29.21 41.89
C ALA A 17 12.28 -29.90 42.61
N PHE A 18 11.93 -30.42 43.77
CA PHE A 18 12.70 -31.29 44.64
C PHE A 18 12.30 -32.73 44.26
N LEU A 19 13.09 -33.43 43.47
CA LEU A 19 12.93 -34.88 43.28
C LEU A 19 14.31 -35.56 43.11
N MET A 20 14.59 -36.35 44.15
CA MET A 20 15.44 -37.54 44.17
C MET A 20 16.95 -37.42 44.46
N PHE A 21 17.22 -37.71 45.72
CA PHE A 21 18.41 -38.24 46.38
C PHE A 21 19.01 -39.52 45.72
N PHE A 22 20.35 -39.59 45.73
CA PHE A 22 21.22 -40.75 46.03
C PHE A 22 21.36 -41.96 45.06
N THR A 23 22.65 -42.37 44.89
CA THR A 23 23.20 -43.65 44.36
C THR A 23 23.24 -43.75 42.81
N LEU A 24 24.29 -44.18 42.09
CA LEU A 24 25.43 -45.10 42.30
C LEU A 24 26.64 -44.72 41.39
N ILE A 25 27.86 -44.60 41.94
CA ILE A 25 29.02 -45.52 41.75
C ILE A 25 28.73 -46.86 41.03
N THR A 26 29.15 -46.94 39.76
CA THR A 26 29.67 -48.12 38.98
C THR A 26 28.73 -49.31 38.67
N PRO A 27 29.12 -50.27 37.79
CA PRO A 27 29.20 -50.18 36.33
C PRO A 27 28.38 -51.31 35.64
N ALA A 28 28.01 -51.15 34.38
CA ALA A 28 27.69 -52.30 33.52
C ALA A 28 28.22 -52.04 32.12
N PHE A 29 29.27 -52.78 31.78
CA PHE A 29 30.02 -52.75 30.54
C PHE A 29 29.12 -53.05 29.33
N ALA A 30 29.21 -52.20 28.31
CA ALA A 30 29.26 -52.65 26.92
C ALA A 30 30.47 -51.94 26.29
N GLU A 31 31.37 -52.74 25.74
CA GLU A 31 32.65 -52.36 25.16
C GLU A 31 32.51 -51.38 24.00
N GLY A 32 33.54 -50.56 23.79
CA GLY A 32 33.81 -49.96 22.48
C GLY A 32 34.00 -48.45 22.49
N THR A 33 35.20 -48.03 22.91
CA THR A 33 36.00 -46.97 22.26
C THR A 33 35.26 -46.00 21.32
N THR A 34 35.13 -44.73 21.71
CA THR A 34 35.26 -43.49 20.88
C THR A 34 34.44 -42.34 21.49
N SER A 35 35.02 -41.53 22.37
CA SER A 35 34.40 -40.23 22.70
C SER A 35 35.41 -39.17 23.16
N ASN A 36 36.51 -39.56 23.83
CA ASN A 36 37.59 -38.61 24.16
C ASN A 36 38.48 -38.19 22.97
N LYS A 37 38.19 -38.68 21.76
CA LYS A 37 38.72 -38.09 20.52
C LYS A 37 37.85 -36.94 20.02
N ARG A 38 36.53 -36.90 20.31
CA ARG A 38 35.61 -35.95 19.69
C ARG A 38 35.87 -34.50 20.11
N VAL A 39 36.18 -34.23 21.37
CA VAL A 39 36.44 -32.85 21.83
C VAL A 39 37.76 -32.29 21.31
N LEU A 40 38.77 -33.14 21.05
CA LEU A 40 40.02 -32.75 20.39
C LEU A 40 39.91 -32.77 18.85
N HIS A 41 38.92 -33.48 18.30
CA HIS A 41 38.67 -33.61 16.87
C HIS A 41 37.73 -32.51 16.34
N GLU A 42 36.75 -32.06 17.13
CA GLU A 42 35.86 -30.93 16.83
C GLU A 42 36.63 -29.60 16.84
N SER A 43 37.60 -29.43 17.74
CA SER A 43 38.51 -28.28 17.71
C SER A 43 39.48 -28.30 16.52
N SER A 44 39.75 -29.48 15.93
CA SER A 44 40.59 -29.60 14.74
C SER A 44 39.78 -29.49 13.44
N GLU A 45 38.53 -29.94 13.42
CA GLU A 45 37.63 -29.85 12.24
C GLU A 45 37.18 -28.40 11.98
N ASN A 46 36.88 -27.61 13.02
CA ASN A 46 36.56 -26.18 12.88
C ASN A 46 37.77 -25.29 12.51
N ALA A 47 38.99 -25.81 12.65
CA ALA A 47 40.20 -25.09 12.24
C ALA A 47 40.49 -25.23 10.75
N VAL A 48 40.08 -26.34 10.13
CA VAL A 48 40.31 -26.60 8.70
C VAL A 48 39.37 -25.76 7.82
N SER A 49 38.17 -25.41 8.28
CA SER A 49 37.20 -24.60 7.51
C SER A 49 37.61 -23.14 7.31
N LYS A 50 38.46 -22.58 8.19
CA LYS A 50 38.96 -21.20 8.04
C LYS A 50 40.18 -21.10 7.12
N LEU A 51 40.81 -22.23 6.77
CA LEU A 51 41.91 -22.28 5.82
C LEU A 51 41.34 -22.42 4.41
N SER A 52 41.71 -21.51 3.52
CA SER A 52 41.35 -21.63 2.12
C SER A 52 41.99 -22.88 1.49
N ASN A 53 41.20 -23.66 0.73
CA ASN A 53 41.71 -24.80 -0.04
C ASN A 53 42.86 -24.38 -0.99
N ARG A 54 42.81 -23.16 -1.52
CA ARG A 54 43.85 -22.59 -2.39
C ARG A 54 45.16 -22.33 -1.65
N LEU A 55 45.11 -21.97 -0.36
CA LEU A 55 46.29 -21.83 0.48
C LEU A 55 46.88 -23.20 0.84
N ILE A 56 46.04 -24.20 1.14
CA ILE A 56 46.51 -25.55 1.50
C ILE A 56 47.37 -26.15 0.38
N SER A 57 47.00 -25.96 -0.89
CA SER A 57 47.77 -26.46 -2.04
C SER A 57 49.13 -25.79 -2.22
N GLN A 58 49.33 -24.53 -1.79
CA GLN A 58 50.63 -23.86 -1.91
C GLN A 58 51.70 -24.51 -1.01
N PHE A 59 51.29 -25.10 0.12
CA PHE A 59 52.20 -25.83 1.01
C PHE A 59 52.64 -27.20 0.48
N ASP A 60 52.08 -27.68 -0.63
CA ASP A 60 52.55 -28.91 -1.30
C ASP A 60 53.82 -28.64 -2.12
N GLU A 61 54.07 -27.38 -2.51
CA GLU A 61 55.21 -26.94 -3.31
C GLU A 61 56.31 -26.30 -2.45
N ASP A 62 55.93 -25.49 -1.45
CA ASP A 62 56.87 -24.76 -0.59
C ASP A 62 56.66 -25.07 0.91
N GLU A 63 57.76 -25.20 1.65
CA GLU A 63 57.72 -25.49 3.10
C GLU A 63 57.13 -24.31 3.92
N LYS A 64 57.30 -23.07 3.43
CA LYS A 64 56.80 -21.84 4.04
C LYS A 64 56.18 -20.95 2.97
N VAL A 65 54.98 -20.45 3.26
CA VAL A 65 54.15 -19.66 2.34
C VAL A 65 53.69 -18.40 3.07
N THR A 66 53.53 -17.30 2.33
CA THR A 66 52.91 -16.06 2.85
C THR A 66 51.39 -16.15 2.76
N PHE A 67 50.70 -15.93 3.88
CA PHE A 67 49.25 -15.94 3.96
C PHE A 67 48.71 -14.78 4.80
N LEU A 68 47.45 -14.39 4.53
CA LEU A 68 46.75 -13.34 5.24
C LEU A 68 45.84 -13.93 6.32
N VAL A 69 45.95 -13.43 7.55
CA VAL A 69 45.08 -13.78 8.67
C VAL A 69 44.14 -12.59 8.92
N LYS A 70 42.86 -12.73 8.56
CA LYS A 70 41.83 -11.70 8.79
C LYS A 70 41.11 -11.94 10.12
N PHE A 71 40.86 -10.87 10.87
CA PHE A 71 40.21 -10.92 12.19
C PHE A 71 38.73 -10.52 12.09
N LYS A 72 37.92 -11.02 13.03
CA LYS A 72 36.45 -10.84 12.99
C LYS A 72 35.99 -9.43 13.35
N GLU A 73 36.61 -8.84 14.37
CA GLU A 73 36.21 -7.53 14.88
C GLU A 73 36.81 -6.41 14.03
N LYS A 74 36.00 -5.40 13.70
CA LYS A 74 36.39 -4.25 12.87
C LYS A 74 36.05 -2.94 13.57
N ALA A 75 36.76 -1.86 13.22
CA ALA A 75 36.46 -0.53 13.76
C ALA A 75 35.22 0.07 13.05
N ASP A 76 34.33 0.71 13.80
CA ASP A 76 33.20 1.49 13.27
C ASP A 76 33.69 2.91 12.93
N THR A 77 34.22 3.08 11.73
CA THR A 77 34.87 4.33 11.32
C THR A 77 33.89 5.43 10.88
N ASP A 78 32.69 5.09 10.43
CA ASP A 78 31.64 6.06 10.10
C ASP A 78 31.20 6.84 11.34
N LYS A 79 31.01 6.13 12.46
CA LYS A 79 30.71 6.76 13.74
C LYS A 79 31.82 7.71 14.19
N VAL A 80 33.07 7.30 14.03
CA VAL A 80 34.25 8.10 14.39
C VAL A 80 34.32 9.38 13.55
N VAL A 81 34.01 9.31 12.26
CA VAL A 81 33.93 10.48 11.37
C VAL A 81 32.86 11.46 11.84
N LYS A 82 31.64 10.98 12.11
CA LYS A 82 30.52 11.82 12.61
C LYS A 82 30.87 12.54 13.91
N GLU A 83 31.50 11.83 14.86
CA GLU A 83 31.97 12.42 16.13
C GLU A 83 33.11 13.42 15.92
N ALA A 84 34.06 13.13 15.03
CA ALA A 84 35.18 14.02 14.71
C ALA A 84 34.71 15.33 14.07
N LYS A 85 33.83 15.26 13.05
CA LYS A 85 33.23 16.43 12.40
C LYS A 85 32.44 17.27 13.42
N ARG A 86 31.58 16.64 14.22
CA ARG A 86 30.82 17.32 15.30
C ARG A 86 31.73 18.05 16.29
N ASN A 87 32.80 17.39 16.74
CA ASN A 87 33.75 18.00 17.67
C ASN A 87 34.54 19.15 17.03
N ALA A 88 34.92 19.03 15.76
CA ALA A 88 35.60 20.10 15.03
C ALA A 88 34.70 21.34 14.90
N SER A 89 33.42 21.15 14.57
CA SER A 89 32.41 22.22 14.51
C SER A 89 32.20 22.89 15.86
N ILE A 90 32.05 22.13 16.95
CA ILE A 90 31.92 22.69 18.33
C ILE A 90 33.12 23.56 18.71
N ASN A 91 34.30 23.24 18.18
CA ASN A 91 35.55 23.94 18.48
C ASN A 91 35.94 25.01 17.44
N ASN A 92 35.11 25.29 16.44
CA ASN A 92 35.37 26.24 15.34
C ASN A 92 36.75 26.03 14.69
N LEU A 93 37.10 24.78 14.39
CA LEU A 93 38.35 24.49 13.68
C LEU A 93 38.26 24.98 12.22
N SER A 94 39.40 25.34 11.64
CA SER A 94 39.50 25.59 10.20
C SER A 94 39.37 24.28 9.43
N GLU A 95 38.90 24.31 8.18
CA GLU A 95 38.63 23.09 7.41
C GLU A 95 39.83 22.15 7.25
N GLN A 96 41.02 22.69 6.97
CA GLN A 96 42.26 21.90 6.96
C GLN A 96 42.54 21.17 8.30
N LYS A 97 42.11 21.75 9.43
CA LYS A 97 42.23 21.12 10.76
C LYS A 97 41.10 20.12 11.01
N THR A 98 39.91 20.36 10.48
CA THR A 98 38.78 19.42 10.51
C THR A 98 39.14 18.14 9.77
N GLU A 99 39.65 18.24 8.54
CA GLU A 99 40.14 17.12 7.73
C GLU A 99 41.26 16.36 8.45
N PHE A 100 42.22 17.08 9.04
CA PHE A 100 43.28 16.47 9.84
C PHE A 100 42.74 15.69 11.06
N VAL A 101 41.78 16.24 11.80
CA VAL A 101 41.18 15.59 12.97
C VAL A 101 40.38 14.36 12.55
N GLN A 102 39.63 14.42 11.45
CA GLN A 102 38.91 13.27 10.88
C GLN A 102 39.89 12.14 10.52
N ARG A 103 40.92 12.44 9.70
CA ARG A 103 41.97 11.47 9.31
C ARG A 103 42.64 10.84 10.53
N SER A 104 43.02 11.68 11.50
CA SER A 104 43.68 11.23 12.73
C SER A 104 42.80 10.29 13.56
N SER A 105 41.51 10.61 13.69
CA SER A 105 40.55 9.82 14.46
C SER A 105 40.29 8.45 13.82
N VAL A 106 40.10 8.40 12.49
CA VAL A 106 39.91 7.14 11.75
C VAL A 106 41.13 6.24 11.89
N VAL A 107 42.34 6.76 11.63
CA VAL A 107 43.59 5.97 11.77
C VAL A 107 43.80 5.50 13.20
N SER A 108 43.45 6.31 14.21
CA SER A 108 43.60 5.94 15.62
C SER A 108 42.65 4.81 16.01
N ALA A 109 41.38 4.87 15.57
CA ALA A 109 40.39 3.83 15.84
C ALA A 109 40.78 2.49 15.20
N LEU A 110 41.24 2.51 13.94
CA LEU A 110 41.72 1.32 13.23
C LEU A 110 42.94 0.69 13.94
N LYS A 111 43.92 1.51 14.34
CA LYS A 111 45.10 1.05 15.09
C LYS A 111 44.72 0.46 16.44
N GLU A 112 43.78 1.07 17.17
CA GLU A 112 43.31 0.57 18.45
C GLU A 112 42.68 -0.83 18.32
N THR A 113 41.76 -0.99 17.36
CA THR A 113 41.12 -2.28 17.08
C THR A 113 42.15 -3.35 16.71
N ALA A 114 43.06 -3.05 15.78
CA ALA A 114 44.11 -3.97 15.37
C ALA A 114 45.04 -4.36 16.55
N MET A 115 45.44 -3.40 17.37
CA MET A 115 46.27 -3.66 18.55
C MET A 115 45.60 -4.58 19.58
N VAL A 116 44.30 -4.42 19.79
CA VAL A 116 43.54 -5.23 20.76
C VAL A 116 43.34 -6.65 20.24
N GLU A 117 42.87 -6.79 19.00
CA GLU A 117 42.46 -8.07 18.41
C GLU A 117 43.64 -8.95 18.03
N GLN A 118 44.70 -8.36 17.47
CA GLN A 118 45.85 -9.13 16.99
C GLN A 118 46.79 -9.57 18.11
N LYS A 119 46.61 -9.07 19.34
CA LYS A 119 47.54 -9.27 20.48
C LYS A 119 47.86 -10.73 20.79
N LYS A 120 46.87 -11.61 20.75
CA LYS A 120 47.05 -13.04 21.05
C LYS A 120 47.75 -13.77 19.90
N ALA A 121 47.35 -13.49 18.66
CA ALA A 121 47.98 -14.03 17.47
C ALA A 121 49.45 -13.61 17.36
N MET A 122 49.74 -12.32 17.54
CA MET A 122 51.11 -11.77 17.55
C MET A 122 51.99 -12.47 18.60
N LYS A 123 51.50 -12.63 19.83
CA LYS A 123 52.24 -13.34 20.89
C LYS A 123 52.53 -14.81 20.51
N LEU A 124 51.63 -15.47 19.80
CA LEU A 124 51.86 -16.84 19.31
C LEU A 124 52.96 -16.83 18.24
N LEU A 125 52.86 -15.94 17.25
CA LEU A 125 53.79 -15.84 16.14
C LEU A 125 55.21 -15.48 16.60
N GLU A 126 55.37 -14.53 17.54
CA GLU A 126 56.66 -14.17 18.15
C GLU A 126 57.36 -15.38 18.79
N ASN A 127 56.59 -16.22 19.50
CA ASN A 127 57.12 -17.43 20.14
C ASN A 127 57.55 -18.51 19.13
N GLU A 128 56.87 -18.60 17.99
CA GLU A 128 57.18 -19.56 16.92
C GLU A 128 58.28 -19.05 15.99
N MET A 129 58.48 -17.74 15.90
CA MET A 129 59.62 -17.11 15.21
C MET A 129 60.95 -17.48 15.87
N ILE A 130 61.02 -17.50 17.21
CA ILE A 130 62.19 -18.00 17.96
C ILE A 130 62.51 -19.47 17.64
N LYS A 131 61.51 -20.25 17.21
CA LYS A 131 61.64 -21.66 16.83
C LYS A 131 61.93 -21.86 15.34
N GLY A 132 62.07 -20.79 14.55
CA GLY A 132 62.36 -20.82 13.12
C GLY A 132 61.20 -21.28 12.23
N LYS A 133 59.97 -21.31 12.75
CA LYS A 133 58.76 -21.72 12.00
C LYS A 133 58.01 -20.57 11.33
N VAL A 134 58.33 -19.34 11.73
CA VAL A 134 57.81 -18.09 11.17
C VAL A 134 59.02 -17.29 10.70
N ASP A 135 58.99 -16.80 9.46
CA ASP A 135 60.05 -15.99 8.86
C ASP A 135 59.77 -14.50 8.97
N SER A 136 58.52 -14.09 8.73
CA SER A 136 58.09 -12.69 8.86
C SER A 136 56.63 -12.59 9.28
N VAL A 137 56.30 -11.46 9.91
CA VAL A 137 54.94 -11.05 10.27
C VAL A 137 54.82 -9.56 10.02
N HIS A 138 53.78 -9.14 9.31
CA HIS A 138 53.41 -7.75 9.13
C HIS A 138 51.96 -7.55 9.60
N SER A 139 51.70 -6.45 10.30
CA SER A 139 50.38 -6.10 10.84
C SER A 139 49.79 -4.96 10.05
N TYR A 140 48.55 -5.13 9.59
CA TYR A 140 47.77 -4.12 8.90
C TYR A 140 46.62 -3.68 9.79
N PHE A 141 46.56 -2.38 10.09
CA PHE A 141 45.44 -1.80 10.82
C PHE A 141 44.25 -1.48 9.90
N ILE A 142 44.50 -1.18 8.63
CA ILE A 142 43.47 -0.72 7.68
C ILE A 142 42.35 -1.75 7.44
N VAL A 143 42.66 -3.05 7.55
CA VAL A 143 41.70 -4.17 7.39
C VAL A 143 41.71 -5.15 8.55
N ASN A 144 42.32 -4.76 9.68
CA ASN A 144 42.61 -5.61 10.84
C ASN A 144 43.11 -7.02 10.44
N ALA A 145 44.27 -7.09 9.80
CA ALA A 145 44.84 -8.35 9.31
C ALA A 145 46.35 -8.49 9.59
N LEU A 146 46.86 -9.72 9.51
CA LEU A 146 48.30 -10.02 9.53
C LEU A 146 48.73 -10.70 8.22
N ALA A 147 49.82 -10.27 7.61
CA ALA A 147 50.56 -11.07 6.64
C ALA A 147 51.63 -11.88 7.36
N VAL A 148 51.67 -13.20 7.14
CA VAL A 148 52.56 -14.12 7.86
C VAL A 148 53.23 -15.04 6.86
N THR A 149 54.57 -15.05 6.82
CA THR A 149 55.36 -16.07 6.10
C THR A 149 55.76 -17.16 7.08
N ALA A 150 55.12 -18.32 6.99
CA ALA A 150 55.33 -19.41 7.95
C ALA A 150 54.99 -20.79 7.38
N THR A 151 55.24 -21.84 8.16
CA THR A 151 54.88 -23.21 7.76
C THR A 151 53.38 -23.49 7.86
N LYS A 152 52.91 -24.55 7.20
CA LYS A 152 51.52 -25.04 7.27
C LYS A 152 51.02 -25.23 8.70
N GLU A 153 51.87 -25.73 9.60
CA GLU A 153 51.55 -25.90 11.03
C GLU A 153 51.17 -24.57 11.69
N ILE A 154 51.79 -23.45 11.28
CA ILE A 154 51.47 -22.13 11.83
C ILE A 154 50.15 -21.62 11.26
N ALA A 155 49.89 -21.81 9.97
CA ALA A 155 48.59 -21.46 9.36
C ALA A 155 47.43 -22.20 10.07
N GLU A 156 47.59 -23.48 10.35
CA GLU A 156 46.63 -24.29 11.12
C GLU A 156 46.46 -23.77 12.56
N LYS A 157 47.56 -23.38 13.24
CA LYS A 157 47.48 -22.77 14.57
C LYS A 157 46.75 -21.43 14.57
N MET A 158 46.94 -20.59 13.55
CA MET A 158 46.23 -19.32 13.41
C MET A 158 44.72 -19.56 13.23
N ALA A 159 44.35 -20.53 12.39
CA ALA A 159 42.94 -20.86 12.16
C ALA A 159 42.19 -21.33 13.43
N ILE A 160 42.88 -21.95 14.39
CA ILE A 160 42.28 -22.37 15.67
C ILE A 160 41.90 -21.16 16.56
N LEU A 161 42.51 -19.99 16.38
CA LEU A 161 42.24 -18.83 17.22
C LEU A 161 40.79 -18.32 17.02
N PRO A 162 40.03 -18.05 18.10
CA PRO A 162 38.62 -17.66 18.00
C PRO A 162 38.41 -16.28 17.36
N GLU A 163 39.37 -15.36 17.56
CA GLU A 163 39.42 -14.01 16.96
C GLU A 163 39.71 -14.01 15.44
N VAL A 164 40.28 -15.09 14.91
CA VAL A 164 40.58 -15.21 13.47
C VAL A 164 39.30 -15.59 12.72
N GLU A 165 38.97 -14.79 11.71
CA GLU A 165 37.86 -15.03 10.78
C GLU A 165 38.27 -16.04 9.71
N LYS A 166 39.33 -15.73 8.95
CA LYS A 166 39.80 -16.50 7.80
C LYS A 166 41.32 -16.45 7.68
N VAL A 167 41.88 -17.50 7.08
CA VAL A 167 43.28 -17.56 6.66
C VAL A 167 43.32 -17.76 5.14
N LEU A 168 43.68 -16.70 4.44
CA LEU A 168 43.59 -16.57 2.99
C LEU A 168 44.99 -16.66 2.34
N PRO A 169 45.10 -17.16 1.10
CA PRO A 169 46.35 -17.06 0.35
C PRO A 169 46.70 -15.59 0.10
N ASN A 170 48.00 -15.31 -0.08
CA ASN A 170 48.45 -14.02 -0.61
C ASN A 170 48.36 -14.09 -2.14
N GLU A 171 47.24 -13.61 -2.72
CA GLU A 171 46.98 -13.75 -4.15
C GLU A 171 47.74 -12.72 -4.99
N LYS A 172 47.91 -13.03 -6.27
CA LYS A 172 48.47 -12.10 -7.26
C LYS A 172 47.34 -11.36 -7.98
N ARG A 173 47.46 -10.05 -8.05
CA ARG A 173 46.58 -9.13 -8.79
C ARG A 173 47.32 -8.60 -10.01
N GLN A 174 46.59 -8.22 -11.06
CA GLN A 174 47.16 -7.74 -12.31
C GLN A 174 46.76 -6.29 -12.56
N LEU A 175 47.60 -5.58 -13.30
CA LEU A 175 47.24 -4.29 -13.87
C LEU A 175 46.14 -4.46 -14.91
N THR A 176 45.31 -3.43 -15.04
CA THR A 176 44.44 -3.30 -16.22
C THR A 176 45.32 -2.87 -17.39
N LEU A 177 45.79 -3.84 -18.17
CA LEU A 177 46.73 -3.59 -19.26
C LEU A 177 46.07 -2.71 -20.35
N PRO A 178 46.81 -1.75 -20.92
CA PRO A 178 46.35 -1.01 -22.08
C PRO A 178 46.03 -1.93 -23.27
N VAL A 179 44.98 -1.58 -24.00
CA VAL A 179 44.57 -2.23 -25.24
C VAL A 179 45.38 -1.66 -26.39
N SER A 180 45.91 -2.53 -27.25
CA SER A 180 46.59 -2.11 -28.47
C SER A 180 45.56 -1.56 -29.46
N ASP A 181 45.72 -0.31 -29.86
CA ASP A 181 44.86 0.35 -30.83
C ASP A 181 45.63 0.67 -32.12
N SER A 182 44.92 0.67 -33.25
CA SER A 182 45.45 1.09 -34.55
C SER A 182 44.90 2.44 -35.00
N GLU A 183 43.91 2.98 -34.28
CA GLU A 183 43.40 4.33 -34.49
C GLU A 183 44.44 5.39 -34.09
N THR A 184 44.34 6.56 -34.70
CA THR A 184 45.25 7.68 -34.41
C THR A 184 44.56 8.72 -33.55
N ALA A 185 45.25 9.26 -32.55
CA ALA A 185 44.72 10.30 -31.69
C ALA A 185 44.22 11.50 -32.53
N PRO A 186 43.02 12.04 -32.22
CA PRO A 186 42.60 13.32 -32.76
C PRO A 186 43.59 14.43 -32.40
N SER A 187 43.69 15.46 -33.25
CA SER A 187 44.38 16.69 -32.87
C SER A 187 43.47 17.53 -31.96
N SER A 188 44.03 18.10 -30.90
CA SER A 188 43.37 19.18 -30.16
C SER A 188 43.27 20.43 -31.03
N ASP A 189 42.18 21.18 -30.88
CA ASP A 189 42.05 22.51 -31.49
C ASP A 189 42.81 23.59 -30.67
N GLN A 190 43.27 23.24 -29.46
CA GLN A 190 44.08 24.07 -28.58
C GLN A 190 45.57 23.73 -28.70
N GLU A 191 46.41 24.75 -28.93
CA GLU A 191 47.87 24.54 -29.02
C GLU A 191 48.44 24.01 -27.69
N ASN A 192 49.27 22.96 -27.78
CA ASN A 192 50.00 22.34 -26.66
C ASN A 192 49.12 21.63 -25.61
N VAL A 193 47.85 21.35 -25.92
CA VAL A 193 46.92 20.60 -25.06
C VAL A 193 46.56 19.28 -25.75
N GLU A 194 46.41 18.21 -24.98
CA GLU A 194 45.94 16.93 -25.51
C GLU A 194 44.42 16.92 -25.72
N TRP A 195 43.97 16.27 -26.79
CA TRP A 195 42.55 16.27 -27.19
C TRP A 195 41.61 15.74 -26.11
N ASN A 196 42.07 14.77 -25.31
CA ASN A 196 41.28 14.17 -24.23
C ASN A 196 41.11 15.12 -23.04
N VAL A 197 42.05 16.05 -22.85
CA VAL A 197 41.95 17.11 -21.83
C VAL A 197 40.95 18.16 -22.31
N GLU A 198 41.03 18.57 -23.57
CA GLU A 198 40.06 19.46 -24.21
C GLU A 198 38.62 18.91 -24.14
N LYS A 199 38.43 17.60 -24.43
CA LYS A 199 37.10 16.98 -24.49
C LYS A 199 36.33 16.92 -23.16
N LEU A 200 37.01 17.21 -22.05
CA LEU A 200 36.44 17.30 -20.70
C LEU A 200 36.17 18.76 -20.28
N ASN A 201 36.29 19.73 -21.18
CA ASN A 201 36.17 21.17 -20.92
C ASN A 201 37.17 21.67 -19.85
N VAL A 202 38.38 21.10 -19.84
CA VAL A 202 39.44 21.44 -18.89
C VAL A 202 40.20 22.73 -19.25
N PRO A 203 40.50 23.04 -20.53
CA PRO A 203 41.12 24.32 -20.88
C PRO A 203 40.34 25.53 -20.36
N GLU A 204 39.01 25.47 -20.38
CA GLU A 204 38.12 26.50 -19.85
C GLU A 204 38.30 26.70 -18.34
N VAL A 205 38.52 25.61 -17.61
CA VAL A 205 38.83 25.65 -16.16
C VAL A 205 40.23 26.23 -15.92
N TRP A 206 41.21 25.89 -16.76
CA TRP A 206 42.55 26.51 -16.68
C TRP A 206 42.51 28.01 -16.96
N GLU A 207 41.63 28.46 -17.87
CA GLU A 207 41.40 29.88 -18.12
C GLU A 207 40.77 30.60 -16.92
N MET A 208 40.02 29.89 -16.07
CA MET A 208 39.55 30.37 -14.75
C MET A 208 40.69 30.47 -13.72
N GLY A 209 41.89 29.99 -14.05
CA GLY A 209 43.06 29.99 -13.17
C GLY A 209 43.15 28.79 -12.24
N LEU A 210 42.34 27.76 -12.50
CA LEU A 210 42.29 26.52 -11.75
C LEU A 210 43.00 25.43 -12.55
N ASP A 211 44.10 24.91 -12.04
CA ASP A 211 44.95 23.90 -12.68
C ASP A 211 45.22 22.68 -11.76
N GLY A 212 44.60 22.61 -10.59
CA GLY A 212 44.74 21.59 -9.54
C GLY A 212 45.70 21.98 -8.42
N ALA A 213 46.28 23.20 -8.44
CA ALA A 213 47.25 23.60 -7.43
C ALA A 213 46.68 23.56 -6.00
N GLY A 214 47.46 22.99 -5.08
CA GLY A 214 47.06 22.81 -3.67
C GLY A 214 46.50 21.43 -3.34
N THR A 215 46.13 20.63 -4.34
CA THR A 215 45.68 19.25 -4.18
C THR A 215 46.83 18.25 -4.36
N VAL A 216 46.77 17.13 -3.62
CA VAL A 216 47.70 16.00 -3.77
C VAL A 216 46.97 14.76 -4.29
N VAL A 217 47.40 14.26 -5.46
CA VAL A 217 46.94 13.00 -6.03
C VAL A 217 47.95 11.88 -5.77
N ALA A 218 47.47 10.67 -5.48
CA ALA A 218 48.31 9.49 -5.33
C ALA A 218 48.05 8.48 -6.45
N SER A 219 49.11 7.78 -6.85
CA SER A 219 49.02 6.66 -7.80
C SER A 219 49.51 5.38 -7.15
N ILE A 220 48.64 4.37 -7.04
CA ILE A 220 49.04 2.98 -6.71
C ILE A 220 49.16 2.22 -8.03
N ASP A 221 50.39 1.99 -8.48
CA ASP A 221 50.65 1.46 -9.82
C ASP A 221 52.04 0.76 -9.91
N THR A 222 52.66 0.70 -11.09
CA THR A 222 54.00 0.16 -11.35
C THR A 222 55.13 1.05 -10.86
N GLY A 223 54.81 2.20 -10.27
CA GLY A 223 55.76 3.24 -9.91
C GLY A 223 55.72 4.41 -10.89
N VAL A 224 56.59 5.40 -10.68
CA VAL A 224 56.62 6.63 -11.50
C VAL A 224 58.07 7.04 -11.70
N GLN A 225 58.46 7.36 -12.94
CA GLN A 225 59.72 8.07 -13.18
C GLN A 225 59.60 9.51 -12.63
N TRP A 226 60.12 9.75 -11.42
CA TRP A 226 59.90 11.05 -10.76
C TRP A 226 60.57 12.23 -11.45
N ASP A 227 61.68 12.01 -12.16
CA ASP A 227 62.46 13.06 -12.82
C ASP A 227 62.08 13.28 -14.28
N HIS A 228 61.02 12.62 -14.77
CA HIS A 228 60.48 12.82 -16.12
C HIS A 228 60.14 14.32 -16.34
N PRO A 229 60.47 14.92 -17.50
CA PRO A 229 60.29 16.36 -17.74
C PRO A 229 58.89 16.90 -17.42
N ALA A 230 57.84 16.14 -17.77
CA ALA A 230 56.45 16.51 -17.48
C ALA A 230 55.98 16.27 -16.02
N LEU A 231 56.72 15.52 -15.21
CA LEU A 231 56.27 15.08 -13.87
C LEU A 231 57.13 15.63 -12.73
N LYS A 232 58.38 15.98 -13.00
CA LYS A 232 59.36 16.36 -11.98
C LYS A 232 58.92 17.51 -11.10
N GLU A 233 58.48 18.61 -11.68
CA GLU A 233 58.00 19.78 -10.93
C GLU A 233 56.67 19.53 -10.22
N LYS A 234 55.98 18.42 -10.54
CA LYS A 234 54.70 18.02 -9.96
C LYS A 234 54.89 17.01 -8.84
N TYR A 235 56.08 16.42 -8.69
CA TYR A 235 56.36 15.53 -7.57
C TYR A 235 56.37 16.31 -6.25
N ARG A 236 55.57 15.88 -5.26
CA ARG A 236 55.49 16.57 -3.96
C ARG A 236 56.84 16.59 -3.22
N GLY A 237 57.68 15.58 -3.46
CA GLY A 237 59.01 15.46 -2.88
C GLY A 237 60.08 16.31 -3.55
N TYR A 238 59.78 17.03 -4.64
CA TYR A 238 60.75 17.89 -5.32
C TYR A 238 60.45 19.37 -5.09
N ASP A 239 61.47 20.10 -4.63
CA ASP A 239 61.43 21.55 -4.48
C ASP A 239 62.18 22.20 -5.66
N ALA A 240 61.43 22.84 -6.55
CA ALA A 240 61.98 23.45 -7.77
C ALA A 240 62.86 24.68 -7.49
N ASP A 241 62.61 25.40 -6.40
CA ASP A 241 63.34 26.63 -6.03
C ASP A 241 64.76 26.31 -5.53
N THR A 242 64.88 25.21 -4.79
CA THR A 242 66.14 24.77 -4.17
C THR A 242 66.82 23.65 -4.94
N GLY A 243 66.09 22.97 -5.82
CA GLY A 243 66.52 21.75 -6.50
C GLY A 243 66.69 20.55 -5.57
N THR A 244 66.16 20.61 -4.35
CA THR A 244 66.27 19.54 -3.35
C THR A 244 65.16 18.50 -3.54
N VAL A 245 65.48 17.25 -3.19
CA VAL A 245 64.57 16.11 -3.33
C VAL A 245 64.46 15.42 -1.98
N ASN A 246 63.23 15.16 -1.54
CA ASN A 246 62.91 14.37 -0.36
C ASN A 246 61.81 13.35 -0.67
N HIS A 247 62.18 12.07 -0.66
CA HIS A 247 61.26 10.97 -0.92
C HIS A 247 60.45 10.54 0.32
N ASP A 248 60.88 10.91 1.53
CA ASP A 248 60.15 10.61 2.76
C ASP A 248 58.72 11.18 2.68
N PHE A 249 57.73 10.37 3.07
CA PHE A 249 56.29 10.68 2.98
C PHE A 249 55.73 10.88 1.56
N ASN A 250 56.54 10.78 0.51
CA ASN A 250 56.15 11.07 -0.89
C ASN A 250 56.28 9.87 -1.82
N TRP A 251 56.96 8.81 -1.38
CA TRP A 251 57.19 7.60 -2.14
C TRP A 251 57.15 6.36 -1.24
N PHE A 252 56.51 5.30 -1.74
CA PHE A 252 56.53 3.99 -1.10
C PHE A 252 56.68 2.88 -2.15
N ASP A 253 57.68 2.02 -1.97
CA ASP A 253 57.86 0.83 -2.80
C ASP A 253 57.49 -0.41 -1.99
N ALA A 254 56.28 -0.91 -2.21
CA ALA A 254 55.76 -2.12 -1.56
C ALA A 254 56.35 -3.41 -2.16
N THR A 255 57.17 -3.31 -3.22
CA THR A 255 57.74 -4.45 -3.94
C THR A 255 59.19 -4.72 -3.52
N ALA A 256 60.09 -3.77 -3.74
CA ALA A 256 61.52 -3.92 -3.49
C ALA A 256 62.03 -3.03 -2.35
N GLY A 257 61.18 -2.16 -1.80
CA GLY A 257 61.55 -1.24 -0.72
C GLY A 257 62.60 -0.20 -1.13
N LEU A 258 62.70 0.16 -2.41
CA LEU A 258 63.60 1.22 -2.84
C LEU A 258 63.08 2.59 -2.38
N THR A 259 64.01 3.42 -1.91
CA THR A 259 63.71 4.74 -1.32
C THR A 259 63.58 5.86 -2.36
N GLU A 260 63.93 5.59 -3.62
CA GLU A 260 63.84 6.55 -4.72
C GLU A 260 62.78 6.05 -5.72
N PRO A 261 61.88 6.92 -6.23
CA PRO A 261 60.87 6.54 -7.21
C PRO A 261 61.48 6.06 -8.53
N TYR A 262 60.83 5.07 -9.12
CA TYR A 262 61.16 4.54 -10.43
C TYR A 262 59.94 3.85 -11.02
N ASP A 263 59.97 3.64 -12.33
CA ASP A 263 58.98 2.83 -13.03
C ASP A 263 59.72 1.96 -14.04
N ASP A 264 59.69 0.65 -13.83
CA ASP A 264 60.34 -0.37 -14.64
C ASP A 264 59.38 -1.09 -15.59
N GLN A 265 58.11 -0.65 -15.64
CA GLN A 265 57.07 -1.13 -16.55
C GLN A 265 56.60 -0.01 -17.49
N GLY A 266 56.25 1.15 -16.93
CA GLY A 266 55.85 2.38 -17.65
C GLY A 266 54.40 2.82 -17.51
N HIS A 267 53.51 1.95 -17.03
CA HIS A 267 52.07 2.23 -16.89
C HIS A 267 51.80 3.33 -15.85
N GLY A 268 52.40 3.25 -14.67
CA GLY A 268 52.21 4.25 -13.62
C GLY A 268 52.72 5.64 -14.00
N THR A 269 53.81 5.73 -14.77
CA THR A 269 54.27 7.01 -15.35
C THR A 269 53.26 7.60 -16.32
N HIS A 270 52.59 6.76 -17.12
CA HIS A 270 51.55 7.19 -18.08
C HIS A 270 50.29 7.68 -17.37
N VAL A 271 49.77 6.90 -16.43
CA VAL A 271 48.61 7.26 -15.60
C VAL A 271 48.86 8.55 -14.83
N THR A 272 50.04 8.69 -14.21
CA THR A 272 50.41 9.92 -13.49
C THR A 272 50.52 11.12 -14.44
N GLY A 273 51.03 10.92 -15.65
CA GLY A 273 51.06 11.94 -16.69
C GLY A 273 49.68 12.43 -17.09
N THR A 274 48.68 11.55 -17.16
CA THR A 274 47.29 11.93 -17.49
C THR A 274 46.63 12.72 -16.36
N MET A 275 47.02 12.49 -15.10
CA MET A 275 46.54 13.29 -13.98
C MET A 275 47.16 14.69 -13.96
N VAL A 276 48.49 14.80 -14.03
CA VAL A 276 49.20 16.05 -13.66
C VAL A 276 50.32 16.48 -14.63
N GLY A 277 50.54 15.75 -15.72
CA GLY A 277 51.69 15.94 -16.59
C GLY A 277 51.70 17.28 -17.33
N SER A 278 52.76 18.06 -17.15
CA SER A 278 53.04 19.25 -17.95
C SER A 278 54.53 19.58 -17.91
N GLU A 279 55.11 19.93 -19.07
CA GLU A 279 56.46 20.46 -19.12
C GLU A 279 56.53 21.90 -18.54
N PRO A 280 57.67 22.32 -17.95
CA PRO A 280 57.79 23.62 -17.27
C PRO A 280 57.61 24.84 -18.18
N ASP A 281 57.87 24.69 -19.47
CA ASP A 281 57.71 25.77 -20.46
C ASP A 281 56.29 25.87 -21.03
N GLY A 282 55.37 25.00 -20.57
CA GLY A 282 53.97 24.97 -20.99
C GLY A 282 53.75 24.50 -22.43
N THR A 283 54.80 24.00 -23.10
CA THR A 283 54.72 23.57 -24.51
C THR A 283 54.13 22.18 -24.70
N ASN A 284 53.89 21.45 -23.60
CA ASN A 284 53.34 20.10 -23.62
C ASN A 284 52.53 19.85 -22.34
N ARG A 285 51.20 20.00 -22.42
CA ARG A 285 50.24 19.78 -21.32
C ARG A 285 49.41 18.53 -21.60
N ILE A 286 49.81 17.43 -20.97
CA ILE A 286 49.22 16.10 -21.16
C ILE A 286 48.26 15.70 -20.03
N GLY A 287 48.35 16.34 -18.88
CA GLY A 287 47.54 16.05 -17.71
C GLY A 287 46.39 17.02 -17.53
N VAL A 288 45.31 16.54 -16.90
CA VAL A 288 44.10 17.33 -16.61
C VAL A 288 44.33 18.40 -15.52
N ALA A 289 45.09 18.09 -14.48
CA ALA A 289 45.38 18.96 -13.34
C ALA A 289 46.89 19.23 -13.21
N PRO A 290 47.51 20.00 -14.13
CA PRO A 290 48.96 20.19 -14.15
C PRO A 290 49.52 21.01 -12.98
N GLY A 291 48.69 21.65 -12.15
CA GLY A 291 49.08 22.34 -10.91
C GLY A 291 49.12 21.44 -9.67
N ALA A 292 48.42 20.30 -9.70
CA ALA A 292 48.38 19.37 -8.58
C ALA A 292 49.74 18.71 -8.32
N LYS A 293 49.96 18.28 -7.07
CA LYS A 293 51.15 17.51 -6.69
C LYS A 293 50.84 16.04 -6.66
N TRP A 294 51.83 15.20 -7.01
CA TRP A 294 51.66 13.75 -6.95
C TRP A 294 52.58 13.09 -5.91
N ILE A 295 52.10 11.98 -5.35
CA ILE A 295 52.88 10.98 -4.61
C ILE A 295 52.70 9.60 -5.25
N GLY A 296 53.73 8.77 -5.18
CA GLY A 296 53.77 7.50 -5.91
C GLY A 296 53.90 6.30 -4.99
N ILE A 297 53.12 5.25 -5.28
CA ILE A 297 53.24 3.97 -4.61
C ILE A 297 53.44 2.89 -5.67
N LYS A 298 54.59 2.22 -5.62
CA LYS A 298 54.84 1.02 -6.42
C LYS A 298 54.31 -0.19 -5.68
N ALA A 299 53.15 -0.69 -6.12
CA ALA A 299 52.60 -1.96 -5.65
C ALA A 299 52.77 -3.07 -6.68
N PHE A 300 52.93 -2.72 -7.96
CA PHE A 300 53.07 -3.68 -9.07
C PHE A 300 54.53 -3.80 -9.51
N GLY A 301 55.01 -5.03 -9.67
CA GLY A 301 56.35 -5.33 -10.17
C GLY A 301 56.49 -5.09 -11.69
N ALA A 302 57.70 -5.28 -12.21
CA ALA A 302 58.00 -5.15 -13.65
C ALA A 302 57.16 -6.08 -14.56
N ASP A 303 56.62 -7.17 -14.01
CA ASP A 303 55.73 -8.10 -14.71
C ASP A 303 54.25 -7.66 -14.69
N GLY A 304 53.94 -6.51 -14.09
CA GLY A 304 52.60 -5.98 -13.95
C GLY A 304 51.74 -6.71 -12.91
N THR A 305 52.37 -7.42 -11.98
CA THR A 305 51.66 -8.12 -10.90
C THR A 305 51.94 -7.52 -9.53
N ALA A 306 50.93 -7.50 -8.67
CA ALA A 306 51.01 -7.13 -7.26
C ALA A 306 50.53 -8.30 -6.38
N THR A 307 50.94 -8.35 -5.13
CA THR A 307 50.36 -9.28 -4.14
C THR A 307 49.33 -8.56 -3.27
N ASP A 308 48.36 -9.29 -2.70
CA ASP A 308 47.42 -8.72 -1.72
C ASP A 308 48.17 -7.99 -0.59
N GLU A 309 49.27 -8.57 -0.09
CA GLU A 309 50.16 -7.95 0.91
C GLU A 309 50.71 -6.59 0.44
N SER A 310 51.21 -6.49 -0.79
CA SER A 310 51.75 -5.23 -1.32
C SER A 310 50.67 -4.15 -1.51
N LEU A 311 49.44 -4.53 -1.90
CA LEU A 311 48.32 -3.61 -2.07
C LEU A 311 47.72 -3.14 -0.74
N LEU A 312 47.74 -4.00 0.28
CA LEU A 312 47.37 -3.59 1.66
C LEU A 312 48.42 -2.67 2.27
N ALA A 313 49.72 -2.93 2.05
CA ALA A 313 50.79 -2.04 2.48
C ALA A 313 50.70 -0.66 1.80
N ALA A 314 50.44 -0.65 0.48
CA ALA A 314 50.20 0.57 -0.27
C ALA A 314 49.04 1.38 0.31
N ALA A 315 47.92 0.73 0.61
CA ALA A 315 46.74 1.40 1.11
C ALA A 315 46.87 1.97 2.51
N GLU A 316 47.54 1.24 3.40
CA GLU A 316 47.84 1.73 4.73
C GLU A 316 48.76 2.94 4.69
N TRP A 317 49.79 2.91 3.82
CA TRP A 317 50.71 4.02 3.67
C TRP A 317 50.04 5.27 3.08
N ILE A 318 49.04 5.13 2.19
CA ILE A 318 48.22 6.25 1.70
C ILE A 318 47.55 7.01 2.86
N MET A 319 46.94 6.30 3.81
CA MET A 319 46.27 6.93 4.96
C MET A 319 47.25 7.52 5.98
N ALA A 320 48.44 6.94 6.08
CA ALA A 320 49.42 7.26 7.09
C ALA A 320 50.84 7.26 6.50
N PRO A 321 51.19 8.23 5.63
CA PRO A 321 52.52 8.28 5.03
C PRO A 321 53.61 8.23 6.08
N THR A 322 54.59 7.36 5.83
CA THR A 322 55.65 7.04 6.77
C THR A 322 57.01 7.29 6.12
N ASP A 323 57.93 7.91 6.86
CA ASP A 323 59.30 8.15 6.39
C ASP A 323 60.22 6.93 6.58
N SER A 324 61.46 7.05 6.08
CA SER A 324 62.50 6.04 6.22
C SER A 324 62.92 5.75 7.67
N GLU A 325 62.56 6.61 8.64
CA GLU A 325 62.81 6.41 10.07
C GLU A 325 61.61 5.78 10.81
N GLY A 326 60.47 5.61 10.14
CA GLY A 326 59.24 5.06 10.71
C GLY A 326 58.31 6.09 11.37
N ASN A 327 58.54 7.39 11.18
CA ASN A 327 57.64 8.43 11.66
C ASN A 327 56.42 8.54 10.75
N VAL A 328 55.23 8.71 11.33
CA VAL A 328 53.94 8.72 10.62
C VAL A 328 53.36 10.13 10.54
N ARG A 329 52.83 10.52 9.38
CA ARG A 329 52.21 11.85 9.14
C ARG A 329 50.90 11.77 8.37
N VAL A 330 49.78 11.65 9.10
CA VAL A 330 48.42 11.59 8.52
C VAL A 330 47.98 12.90 7.84
N ASP A 331 48.57 14.04 8.22
CA ASP A 331 48.35 15.32 7.55
C ASP A 331 49.02 15.41 6.17
N LEU A 332 49.87 14.44 5.82
CA LEU A 332 50.48 14.32 4.49
C LEU A 332 49.79 13.25 3.62
N ALA A 333 48.67 12.66 4.07
CA ALA A 333 47.85 11.80 3.22
C ALA A 333 47.39 12.57 1.95
N PRO A 334 47.24 11.89 0.80
CA PRO A 334 46.75 12.51 -0.42
C PRO A 334 45.25 12.80 -0.30
N ASP A 335 44.75 13.61 -1.22
CA ASP A 335 43.32 13.93 -1.34
C ASP A 335 42.58 12.92 -2.20
N ILE A 336 43.27 12.35 -3.17
CA ILE A 336 42.72 11.48 -4.22
C ILE A 336 43.69 10.33 -4.40
N VAL A 337 43.19 9.11 -4.54
CA VAL A 337 44.00 7.94 -4.89
C VAL A 337 43.46 7.31 -6.16
N ASN A 338 44.28 7.34 -7.22
CA ASN A 338 43.97 6.72 -8.49
C ASN A 338 44.48 5.27 -8.51
N ASN A 339 43.60 4.36 -8.92
CA ASN A 339 43.85 2.93 -9.02
C ASN A 339 43.49 2.44 -10.43
N SER A 340 44.49 2.37 -11.31
CA SER A 340 44.34 1.84 -12.67
C SER A 340 44.66 0.34 -12.75
N TRP A 341 44.09 -0.42 -11.81
CA TRP A 341 44.27 -1.87 -11.68
C TRP A 341 42.98 -2.51 -11.19
N GLY A 342 42.83 -3.81 -11.46
CA GLY A 342 41.61 -4.53 -11.13
C GLY A 342 41.81 -6.04 -11.14
N GLY A 343 40.76 -6.75 -10.78
CA GLY A 343 40.67 -8.20 -10.80
C GLY A 343 39.61 -8.68 -11.79
N GLY A 344 38.98 -9.81 -11.46
CA GLY A 344 37.88 -10.36 -12.24
C GLY A 344 36.52 -9.72 -11.94
N PRO A 345 35.49 -10.08 -12.71
CA PRO A 345 34.11 -9.69 -12.45
C PRO A 345 33.51 -10.45 -11.26
N GLY A 346 32.36 -9.98 -10.76
CA GLY A 346 31.60 -10.64 -9.70
C GLY A 346 32.02 -10.26 -8.27
N LEU A 347 31.47 -10.98 -7.29
CA LEU A 347 31.65 -10.68 -5.86
C LEU A 347 33.03 -11.16 -5.36
N ASP A 348 33.93 -10.21 -5.11
CA ASP A 348 35.19 -10.41 -4.41
C ASP A 348 35.49 -9.21 -3.48
N GLU A 349 35.23 -9.34 -2.19
CA GLU A 349 35.29 -8.21 -1.22
C GLU A 349 36.65 -8.05 -0.53
N TRP A 350 37.70 -8.68 -1.05
CA TRP A 350 38.99 -8.73 -0.35
C TRP A 350 39.58 -7.34 -0.02
N TYR A 351 39.29 -6.32 -0.85
CA TYR A 351 39.79 -4.95 -0.76
C TYR A 351 38.72 -3.90 -0.38
N ARG A 352 37.45 -4.28 -0.27
CA ARG A 352 36.33 -3.32 -0.07
C ARG A 352 36.52 -2.46 1.18
N GLU A 353 36.98 -3.07 2.26
CA GLU A 353 37.25 -2.37 3.53
C GLU A 353 38.32 -1.27 3.38
N VAL A 354 39.32 -1.46 2.53
CA VAL A 354 40.31 -0.41 2.23
C VAL A 354 39.64 0.82 1.64
N VAL A 355 38.76 0.62 0.66
CA VAL A 355 38.06 1.71 -0.04
C VAL A 355 37.18 2.48 0.94
N THR A 356 36.44 1.78 1.81
CA THR A 356 35.67 2.40 2.90
C THR A 356 36.56 3.25 3.81
N GLN A 357 37.72 2.74 4.22
CA GLN A 357 38.62 3.49 5.09
C GLN A 357 39.23 4.73 4.43
N TRP A 358 39.50 4.68 3.12
CA TRP A 358 39.94 5.85 2.37
C TRP A 358 38.86 6.94 2.32
N ARG A 359 37.60 6.61 2.01
CA ARG A 359 36.48 7.56 2.05
C ARG A 359 36.33 8.19 3.44
N ASN A 360 36.37 7.37 4.49
CA ASN A 360 36.27 7.85 5.87
C ASN A 360 37.44 8.75 6.28
N ALA A 361 38.61 8.57 5.68
CA ALA A 361 39.75 9.48 5.82
C ALA A 361 39.72 10.69 4.86
N ASN A 362 38.61 10.94 4.16
CA ASN A 362 38.48 11.99 3.16
C ASN A 362 39.54 11.89 2.05
N ILE A 363 39.77 10.67 1.56
CA ILE A 363 40.64 10.36 0.42
C ILE A 363 39.76 9.75 -0.67
N PHE A 364 39.63 10.44 -1.79
CA PHE A 364 38.71 10.07 -2.87
C PHE A 364 39.26 8.85 -3.66
N PRO A 365 38.59 7.68 -3.65
CA PRO A 365 39.12 6.46 -4.25
C PRO A 365 38.62 6.25 -5.69
N VAL A 366 39.45 6.58 -6.67
CA VAL A 366 39.12 6.43 -8.10
C VAL A 366 39.65 5.11 -8.63
N PHE A 367 38.81 4.34 -9.33
CA PHE A 367 39.17 3.06 -9.93
C PHE A 367 38.80 2.99 -11.42
N ALA A 368 39.68 2.43 -12.24
CA ALA A 368 39.35 2.07 -13.62
C ALA A 368 38.34 0.92 -13.65
N ALA A 369 37.27 1.03 -14.45
CA ALA A 369 36.24 -0.02 -14.56
C ALA A 369 36.78 -1.39 -15.06
N GLY A 370 37.94 -1.37 -15.72
CA GLY A 370 38.65 -2.53 -16.27
C GLY A 370 38.50 -2.65 -17.79
N ASN A 371 39.26 -3.57 -18.40
CA ASN A 371 39.26 -3.78 -19.85
C ASN A 371 38.89 -5.23 -20.21
N VAL A 372 38.29 -5.42 -21.39
CA VAL A 372 38.03 -6.76 -21.96
C VAL A 372 39.33 -7.53 -22.17
N ASP A 373 39.39 -8.77 -21.68
CA ASP A 373 40.49 -9.70 -21.87
C ASP A 373 40.01 -11.17 -22.06
N ASN A 374 40.91 -12.14 -21.90
CA ASN A 374 40.60 -13.56 -22.08
C ASN A 374 39.69 -14.14 -20.97
N ASP A 375 39.77 -13.59 -19.76
CA ASP A 375 39.07 -14.03 -18.55
C ASP A 375 37.79 -13.22 -18.30
N ASN A 376 37.74 -11.96 -18.76
CA ASN A 376 36.57 -11.10 -18.73
C ASN A 376 36.24 -10.55 -20.13
N ARG A 377 35.17 -11.08 -20.74
CA ARG A 377 34.81 -10.76 -22.13
C ARG A 377 33.97 -9.48 -22.31
N GLY A 378 33.74 -8.70 -21.25
CA GLY A 378 32.89 -7.50 -21.27
C GLY A 378 31.39 -7.81 -21.22
N GLY A 379 30.56 -6.76 -21.41
CA GLY A 379 29.09 -6.84 -21.34
C GLY A 379 28.52 -6.47 -19.95
N PRO A 380 27.19 -6.61 -19.73
CA PRO A 380 26.59 -6.27 -18.44
C PRO A 380 27.16 -7.08 -17.27
N GLY A 381 27.44 -6.45 -16.14
CA GLY A 381 28.03 -7.13 -14.97
C GLY A 381 29.53 -7.36 -15.05
N SER A 382 30.21 -6.77 -16.04
CA SER A 382 31.62 -7.05 -16.31
C SER A 382 32.59 -6.14 -15.56
N VAL A 383 32.13 -5.02 -14.98
CA VAL A 383 32.97 -4.10 -14.20
C VAL A 383 33.80 -4.84 -13.14
N ALA A 384 35.11 -4.60 -13.14
CA ALA A 384 36.06 -5.37 -12.34
C ALA A 384 36.08 -4.92 -10.88
N THR A 385 36.32 -5.85 -9.97
CA THR A 385 36.69 -5.54 -8.59
C THR A 385 38.09 -4.91 -8.56
N PRO A 386 38.39 -3.83 -7.82
CA PRO A 386 37.54 -3.11 -6.85
C PRO A 386 36.60 -2.03 -7.40
N ALA A 387 36.68 -1.68 -8.68
CA ALA A 387 35.87 -0.60 -9.26
C ALA A 387 34.36 -0.85 -9.07
N ASN A 388 33.95 -2.11 -9.06
CA ASN A 388 32.56 -2.48 -8.88
C ASN A 388 31.99 -2.27 -7.47
N TYR A 389 32.80 -1.95 -6.44
CA TYR A 389 32.28 -1.70 -5.09
C TYR A 389 31.42 -0.43 -5.03
N PRO A 390 30.37 -0.40 -4.18
CA PRO A 390 29.59 0.82 -3.95
C PRO A 390 30.46 2.01 -3.51
N GLU A 391 31.48 1.75 -2.68
CA GLU A 391 32.37 2.79 -2.14
C GLU A 391 33.43 3.27 -3.14
N SER A 392 33.67 2.53 -4.23
CA SER A 392 34.63 2.91 -5.26
C SER A 392 34.01 3.87 -6.25
N PHE A 393 34.74 4.89 -6.69
CA PHE A 393 34.31 5.72 -7.82
C PHE A 393 34.88 5.13 -9.12
N ALA A 394 34.05 4.39 -9.85
CA ALA A 394 34.42 3.69 -11.07
C ALA A 394 34.35 4.58 -12.29
N VAL A 395 35.37 4.50 -13.13
CA VAL A 395 35.47 5.27 -14.36
C VAL A 395 35.54 4.35 -15.57
N GLY A 396 34.56 4.48 -16.45
CA GLY A 396 34.54 3.82 -17.76
C GLY A 396 35.24 4.66 -18.84
N ALA A 397 35.60 4.01 -19.94
CA ALA A 397 36.31 4.63 -21.05
C ALA A 397 35.37 4.96 -22.20
N LEU A 398 35.44 6.19 -22.68
CA LEU A 398 34.87 6.62 -23.95
C LEU A 398 35.89 6.48 -25.08
N ASP A 399 35.37 6.19 -26.26
CA ASP A 399 36.13 6.26 -27.50
C ASP A 399 36.24 7.70 -28.02
N ILE A 400 36.90 7.88 -29.18
CA ILE A 400 37.04 9.21 -29.79
C ILE A 400 35.69 9.88 -30.15
N GLY A 401 34.61 9.10 -30.28
CA GLY A 401 33.25 9.52 -30.64
C GLY A 401 32.31 9.84 -29.47
N ASP A 402 32.74 9.69 -28.21
CA ASP A 402 31.88 9.72 -27.01
C ASP A 402 30.95 8.50 -26.86
N ASP A 403 31.21 7.41 -27.59
CA ASP A 403 30.56 6.12 -27.34
C ASP A 403 31.34 5.34 -26.26
N VAL A 404 30.68 4.44 -25.51
CA VAL A 404 31.39 3.53 -24.59
C VAL A 404 32.39 2.69 -25.38
N ALA A 405 33.68 2.85 -25.09
CA ALA A 405 34.74 2.15 -25.80
C ALA A 405 34.54 0.63 -25.74
N SER A 406 34.79 -0.06 -26.85
CA SER A 406 34.47 -1.49 -26.98
C SER A 406 35.19 -2.39 -25.96
N PHE A 407 36.30 -1.92 -25.40
CA PHE A 407 37.04 -2.61 -24.34
C PHE A 407 36.61 -2.23 -22.93
N SER A 408 35.82 -1.17 -22.74
CA SER A 408 35.40 -0.72 -21.40
C SER A 408 34.45 -1.75 -20.80
N LEU A 409 34.77 -2.22 -19.59
CA LEU A 409 33.85 -3.03 -18.81
C LEU A 409 32.69 -2.18 -18.30
N ARG A 410 31.54 -2.81 -18.13
CA ARG A 410 30.24 -2.16 -17.95
C ARG A 410 29.51 -2.72 -16.74
N GLY A 411 28.63 -1.92 -16.13
CA GLY A 411 27.73 -2.34 -15.07
C GLY A 411 26.57 -3.21 -15.58
N PRO A 412 25.59 -3.54 -14.73
CA PRO A 412 25.51 -3.13 -13.34
C PRO A 412 26.62 -3.76 -12.50
N SER A 413 26.92 -3.13 -11.37
CA SER A 413 27.72 -3.79 -10.36
C SER A 413 27.03 -5.08 -9.85
N PRO A 414 27.76 -6.09 -9.33
CA PRO A 414 27.15 -7.17 -8.56
C PRO A 414 26.44 -6.71 -7.26
N TYR A 415 26.46 -5.41 -6.95
CA TYR A 415 25.74 -4.76 -5.85
C TYR A 415 24.53 -3.95 -6.31
N ASP A 416 24.05 -4.16 -7.54
CA ASP A 416 22.89 -3.47 -8.13
C ASP A 416 23.03 -1.93 -8.24
N GLU A 417 24.26 -1.43 -8.12
CA GLU A 417 24.61 -0.02 -8.35
C GLU A 417 24.96 0.24 -9.81
N ILE A 418 24.66 1.45 -10.29
CA ILE A 418 25.09 1.92 -11.62
C ILE A 418 26.61 2.08 -11.60
N LYS A 419 27.30 1.30 -12.43
CA LYS A 419 28.73 1.42 -12.68
C LYS A 419 28.98 1.42 -14.20
N PRO A 420 29.99 2.15 -14.69
CA PRO A 420 30.79 3.14 -13.94
C PRO A 420 29.92 4.31 -13.44
N GLU A 421 30.37 5.07 -12.43
CA GLU A 421 29.71 6.31 -11.99
C GLU A 421 29.67 7.34 -13.11
N VAL A 422 30.81 7.51 -13.78
CA VAL A 422 30.99 8.44 -14.91
C VAL A 422 31.93 7.83 -15.92
N THR A 423 31.95 8.42 -17.10
CA THR A 423 32.88 8.05 -18.17
C THR A 423 33.79 9.21 -18.54
N ALA A 424 34.97 8.88 -19.06
CA ALA A 424 35.93 9.86 -19.58
C ALA A 424 36.68 9.27 -20.79
N PRO A 425 37.28 10.10 -21.66
CA PRO A 425 38.07 9.63 -22.79
C PRO A 425 39.15 8.65 -22.37
N GLY A 426 39.14 7.44 -22.94
CA GLY A 426 40.07 6.36 -22.61
C GLY A 426 40.70 5.68 -23.82
N GLN A 427 40.39 6.08 -25.06
CA GLN A 427 40.94 5.48 -26.27
C GLN A 427 42.00 6.39 -26.90
N VAL A 428 43.21 5.90 -27.19
CA VAL A 428 44.32 6.63 -27.82
C VAL A 428 44.75 7.89 -27.05
N ILE A 429 45.04 7.71 -25.76
CA ILE A 429 45.44 8.78 -24.84
C ILE A 429 46.96 8.87 -24.78
N ARG A 430 47.52 10.00 -25.22
CA ARG A 430 48.95 10.30 -25.18
C ARG A 430 49.35 10.78 -23.79
N SER A 431 50.37 10.16 -23.20
CA SER A 431 50.93 10.57 -21.90
C SER A 431 52.40 10.16 -21.73
N ALA A 432 53.00 10.50 -20.60
CA ALA A 432 54.41 10.27 -20.27
C ALA A 432 54.76 8.77 -20.16
N VAL A 433 55.98 8.38 -20.51
CA VAL A 433 56.51 7.02 -20.31
C VAL A 433 57.98 7.08 -19.89
N PRO A 434 58.53 6.04 -19.23
CA PRO A 434 59.93 6.04 -18.80
C PRO A 434 60.92 6.29 -19.93
N GLY A 435 61.98 7.02 -19.64
CA GLY A 435 63.00 7.43 -20.61
C GLY A 435 62.72 8.79 -21.26
N ASP A 436 62.02 9.67 -20.55
CA ASP A 436 61.66 11.04 -20.96
C ASP A 436 60.79 11.09 -22.24
N GLY A 437 60.02 10.03 -22.48
CA GLY A 437 59.23 9.84 -23.69
C GLY A 437 57.72 10.03 -23.49
N TYR A 438 56.97 9.96 -24.60
CA TYR A 438 55.51 10.01 -24.60
C TYR A 438 54.95 8.90 -25.50
N TYR A 439 53.84 8.29 -25.11
CA TYR A 439 53.22 7.20 -25.86
C TYR A 439 51.69 7.21 -25.73
N GLU A 440 51.01 6.70 -26.74
CA GLU A 440 49.55 6.58 -26.81
C GLU A 440 49.10 5.20 -26.28
N ASN A 441 48.19 5.19 -25.32
CA ASN A 441 47.60 3.98 -24.76
C ASN A 441 46.06 4.09 -24.75
N SER A 442 45.38 2.96 -24.87
CA SER A 442 43.92 2.86 -24.72
C SER A 442 43.56 2.00 -23.51
N GLY A 443 42.57 2.40 -22.73
CA GLY A 443 42.08 1.64 -21.58
C GLY A 443 41.27 2.51 -20.61
N THR A 444 40.46 1.86 -19.78
CA THR A 444 39.87 2.51 -18.59
C THR A 444 40.95 3.04 -17.64
N SER A 445 42.16 2.46 -17.68
CA SER A 445 43.38 2.95 -17.03
C SER A 445 43.80 4.35 -17.44
N MET A 446 43.33 4.87 -18.59
CA MET A 446 43.59 6.24 -19.04
C MET A 446 42.41 7.18 -18.76
N ALA A 447 41.19 6.64 -18.61
CA ALA A 447 40.00 7.41 -18.25
C ALA A 447 39.97 7.76 -16.74
N ALA A 448 40.28 6.80 -15.87
CA ALA A 448 40.33 7.00 -14.41
C ALA A 448 41.28 8.15 -13.95
N PRO A 449 42.51 8.26 -14.46
CA PRO A 449 43.37 9.39 -14.10
C PRO A 449 42.87 10.73 -14.64
N ALA A 450 42.13 10.76 -15.76
CA ALA A 450 41.53 12.00 -16.24
C ALA A 450 40.50 12.53 -15.24
N VAL A 451 39.63 11.67 -14.73
CA VAL A 451 38.65 12.00 -13.67
C VAL A 451 39.36 12.40 -12.37
N SER A 452 40.43 11.69 -11.98
CA SER A 452 41.24 12.08 -10.81
C SER A 452 41.81 13.49 -10.95
N GLY A 453 42.17 13.90 -12.17
CA GLY A 453 42.54 15.29 -12.45
C GLY A 453 41.36 16.25 -12.33
N VAL A 454 40.17 15.90 -12.85
CA VAL A 454 38.97 16.75 -12.69
C VAL A 454 38.62 16.96 -11.22
N ILE A 455 38.69 15.91 -10.39
CA ILE A 455 38.50 16.01 -8.93
C ILE A 455 39.54 16.95 -8.31
N ALA A 456 40.78 16.95 -8.79
CA ALA A 456 41.80 17.89 -8.31
C ALA A 456 41.50 19.35 -8.71
N LEU A 457 40.92 19.59 -9.89
CA LEU A 457 40.44 20.92 -10.29
C LEU A 457 39.29 21.39 -9.39
N VAL A 458 38.30 20.52 -9.15
CA VAL A 458 37.17 20.77 -8.24
C VAL A 458 37.66 21.06 -6.82
N LYS A 459 38.64 20.28 -6.33
CA LYS A 459 39.20 20.47 -4.98
C LYS A 459 40.10 21.72 -4.87
N GLN A 460 40.70 22.20 -5.96
CA GLN A 460 41.33 23.53 -5.94
C GLN A 460 40.28 24.64 -5.89
N ALA A 461 39.22 24.52 -6.69
CA ALA A 461 38.14 25.50 -6.73
C ALA A 461 37.45 25.62 -5.36
N ASN A 462 37.20 24.49 -4.68
CA ASN A 462 36.80 24.48 -3.28
C ASN A 462 37.44 23.32 -2.49
N SER A 463 38.44 23.65 -1.68
CA SER A 463 39.21 22.67 -0.90
C SER A 463 38.47 22.06 0.28
N ASN A 464 37.28 22.55 0.60
CA ASN A 464 36.50 22.11 1.77
C ASN A 464 35.57 20.95 1.45
N LEU A 465 35.36 20.66 0.16
CA LEU A 465 34.47 19.59 -0.27
C LEU A 465 35.00 18.24 0.22
N ASP A 466 34.13 17.46 0.86
CA ASP A 466 34.42 16.07 1.21
C ASP A 466 34.17 15.13 0.02
N VAL A 467 34.54 13.86 0.20
CA VAL A 467 34.44 12.85 -0.87
C VAL A 467 33.02 12.72 -1.43
N ASP A 468 31.99 12.78 -0.58
CA ASP A 468 30.60 12.62 -1.01
C ASP A 468 30.10 13.88 -1.72
N GLU A 469 30.52 15.07 -1.28
CA GLU A 469 30.20 16.35 -1.94
C GLU A 469 30.84 16.46 -3.33
N ILE A 470 32.11 16.07 -3.46
CA ILE A 470 32.79 16.05 -4.77
C ILE A 470 32.13 15.02 -5.69
N GLU A 471 31.83 13.83 -5.18
CA GLU A 471 31.11 12.80 -5.92
C GLU A 471 29.77 13.35 -6.43
N THR A 472 28.98 13.96 -5.54
CA THR A 472 27.70 14.59 -5.88
C THR A 472 27.84 15.67 -6.95
N ILE A 473 28.84 16.55 -6.87
CA ILE A 473 29.10 17.56 -7.89
C ILE A 473 29.40 16.90 -9.23
N LEU A 474 30.26 15.89 -9.26
CA LEU A 474 30.60 15.19 -10.49
C LEU A 474 29.41 14.46 -11.10
N LEU A 475 28.56 13.82 -10.28
CA LEU A 475 27.34 13.16 -10.75
C LEU A 475 26.31 14.16 -11.29
N ASN A 476 26.08 15.26 -10.57
CA ASN A 476 25.07 16.26 -10.91
C ASN A 476 25.46 17.18 -12.08
N THR A 477 26.75 17.24 -12.41
CA THR A 477 27.29 18.08 -13.50
C THR A 477 27.80 17.26 -14.68
N ALA A 478 27.85 15.94 -14.57
CA ALA A 478 28.15 15.06 -15.70
C ALA A 478 27.18 15.29 -16.85
N VAL A 479 27.70 15.28 -18.08
CA VAL A 479 26.90 15.41 -19.29
C VAL A 479 26.25 14.06 -19.56
N PRO A 480 24.91 13.94 -19.43
CA PRO A 480 24.24 12.65 -19.60
C PRO A 480 24.44 12.11 -21.02
N LEU A 481 24.88 10.86 -21.15
CA LEU A 481 25.11 10.18 -22.44
C LEU A 481 24.25 8.92 -22.57
N THR A 482 23.73 8.68 -23.77
CA THR A 482 22.87 7.54 -24.13
C THR A 482 23.21 7.05 -25.54
N ASP A 483 22.91 5.78 -25.85
CA ASP A 483 23.06 5.19 -27.19
C ASP A 483 21.94 4.14 -27.48
N GLU A 484 22.08 3.37 -28.57
CA GLU A 484 21.11 2.33 -28.94
C GLU A 484 21.01 1.17 -27.90
N GLU A 485 22.04 0.96 -27.07
CA GLU A 485 22.12 -0.08 -26.03
C GLU A 485 21.68 0.45 -24.65
N TYR A 486 21.91 1.73 -24.36
CA TYR A 486 21.58 2.42 -23.11
C TYR A 486 20.78 3.73 -23.38
N PRO A 487 19.45 3.67 -23.54
CA PRO A 487 18.66 4.83 -23.99
C PRO A 487 18.27 5.85 -22.90
N GLU A 488 18.46 5.52 -21.62
CA GLU A 488 18.12 6.36 -20.45
C GLU A 488 19.35 6.78 -19.66
N THR A 489 19.22 7.77 -18.78
CA THR A 489 20.32 8.24 -17.92
C THR A 489 19.82 8.39 -16.47
N PRO A 490 20.62 8.00 -15.46
CA PRO A 490 21.91 7.31 -15.56
C PRO A 490 21.78 5.86 -16.10
N ASN A 491 22.86 5.28 -16.63
CA ASN A 491 22.87 3.91 -17.19
C ASN A 491 24.17 3.14 -16.96
N ASN A 492 24.13 1.83 -17.20
CA ASN A 492 25.24 0.89 -16.93
C ASN A 492 26.38 0.90 -17.97
N GLY A 493 26.31 1.74 -19.01
CA GLY A 493 27.40 1.96 -19.97
C GLY A 493 28.17 3.24 -19.67
N TYR A 494 27.45 4.35 -19.57
CA TYR A 494 27.96 5.72 -19.43
C TYR A 494 27.96 6.24 -17.99
N GLY A 495 27.29 5.55 -17.06
CA GLY A 495 27.03 6.05 -15.71
C GLY A 495 26.03 7.20 -15.71
N TYR A 496 26.35 8.25 -14.95
CA TYR A 496 25.68 9.55 -15.01
C TYR A 496 26.10 10.37 -16.24
N GLY A 497 27.07 9.88 -17.02
CA GLY A 497 27.49 10.47 -18.28
C GLY A 497 28.98 10.79 -18.33
N LYS A 498 29.38 11.61 -19.30
CA LYS A 498 30.76 12.07 -19.42
C LYS A 498 31.03 13.15 -18.37
N VAL A 499 32.11 13.00 -17.61
CA VAL A 499 32.52 14.05 -16.66
C VAL A 499 32.77 15.37 -17.39
N ASP A 500 32.38 16.49 -16.79
CA ASP A 500 32.57 17.83 -17.36
C ASP A 500 33.26 18.72 -16.32
N ALA A 501 34.54 19.03 -16.57
CA ALA A 501 35.36 19.80 -15.64
C ALA A 501 34.83 21.23 -15.50
N GLN A 502 34.37 21.83 -16.58
CA GLN A 502 33.86 23.19 -16.57
C GLN A 502 32.55 23.27 -15.78
N ASN A 503 31.56 22.40 -16.03
CA ASN A 503 30.31 22.43 -15.27
C ASN A 503 30.55 22.10 -13.78
N ALA A 504 31.42 21.14 -13.50
CA ALA A 504 31.79 20.78 -12.14
C ALA A 504 32.44 21.97 -11.40
N VAL A 505 33.22 22.80 -12.10
CA VAL A 505 33.86 24.00 -11.55
C VAL A 505 32.96 25.24 -11.57
N LEU A 506 32.12 25.44 -12.58
CA LEU A 506 31.17 26.55 -12.63
C LEU A 506 30.06 26.40 -11.60
N ALA A 507 29.69 25.15 -11.27
CA ALA A 507 28.85 24.88 -10.10
C ALA A 507 29.51 25.34 -8.77
N ILE A 508 30.80 25.69 -8.79
CA ILE A 508 31.56 26.26 -7.68
C ILE A 508 31.64 27.79 -7.80
N ASP A 509 31.84 28.34 -9.01
CA ASP A 509 32.19 29.76 -9.29
C ASP A 509 31.05 30.66 -9.83
N GLU A 510 30.17 30.17 -10.70
CA GLU A 510 29.12 30.98 -11.36
C GLU A 510 27.96 31.30 -10.41
N GLY A 511 28.26 31.18 -9.13
CA GLY A 511 27.45 30.39 -8.29
C GLY A 511 26.88 29.16 -8.99
N VAL A 512 26.79 28.17 -8.18
CA VAL A 512 25.43 27.90 -7.79
C VAL A 512 24.72 29.23 -7.38
N ALA A 513 23.99 29.87 -8.29
CA ALA A 513 23.15 31.01 -7.96
C ALA A 513 22.04 30.47 -7.09
N THR A 514 21.99 31.00 -5.87
CA THR A 514 20.91 30.69 -4.97
C THR A 514 19.77 31.61 -5.33
N ILE A 515 18.68 31.08 -5.82
CA ILE A 515 17.44 31.83 -5.77
C ILE A 515 16.82 31.57 -4.42
N GLU A 516 16.52 32.65 -3.71
CA GLU A 516 15.78 32.58 -2.47
C GLU A 516 14.60 33.52 -2.55
N GLY A 517 13.79 33.55 -1.51
CA GLY A 517 12.70 34.49 -1.44
C GLY A 517 11.54 33.86 -0.72
N THR A 518 10.62 34.72 -0.30
CA THR A 518 9.53 34.32 0.56
C THR A 518 8.27 34.12 -0.24
N VAL A 519 7.72 32.91 -0.16
CA VAL A 519 6.33 32.72 -0.51
C VAL A 519 5.53 33.07 0.74
N THR A 520 4.57 33.97 0.62
CA THR A 520 3.76 34.51 1.72
C THR A 520 2.27 34.43 1.41
N GLU A 521 1.43 34.51 2.43
CA GLU A 521 -0.01 34.73 2.34
C GLU A 521 -0.40 36.08 2.95
N LEU A 522 -1.53 36.67 2.55
CA LEU A 522 -2.06 37.90 3.16
C LEU A 522 -3.20 37.57 4.14
N VAL A 523 -2.98 37.78 5.44
CA VAL A 523 -4.00 37.62 6.50
C VAL A 523 -4.23 38.96 7.19
N ASP A 524 -5.49 39.46 7.19
CA ASP A 524 -5.88 40.76 7.77
C ASP A 524 -4.99 41.95 7.34
N GLY A 525 -4.52 41.91 6.08
CA GLY A 525 -3.67 42.93 5.49
C GLY A 525 -2.20 42.89 5.94
N THR A 526 -1.77 41.82 6.60
CA THR A 526 -0.37 41.54 6.98
C THR A 526 0.11 40.30 6.23
N ALA A 527 1.33 40.34 5.68
CA ALA A 527 1.90 39.19 4.98
C ALA A 527 2.51 38.19 5.98
N ASN A 528 2.17 36.92 5.85
CA ASN A 528 2.68 35.82 6.67
C ASN A 528 3.41 34.79 5.81
N PRO A 529 4.38 34.07 6.37
CA PRO A 529 5.09 32.95 5.75
C PRO A 529 4.22 31.84 5.15
N LEU A 530 4.65 31.24 4.03
CA LEU A 530 3.94 30.13 3.38
C LEU A 530 4.86 29.02 2.82
N SER A 531 4.49 27.76 3.04
CA SER A 531 5.17 26.54 2.57
C SER A 531 4.76 26.16 1.13
N ALA A 532 5.67 26.21 0.15
CA ALA A 532 5.37 26.13 -1.29
C ALA A 532 6.49 25.41 -2.09
N GLN A 533 6.22 24.87 -3.28
CA GLN A 533 7.21 24.37 -4.24
C GLN A 533 7.55 25.44 -5.29
N VAL A 534 8.83 25.51 -5.67
CA VAL A 534 9.39 26.45 -6.65
C VAL A 534 10.24 25.71 -7.68
N SER A 535 10.00 25.91 -8.98
CA SER A 535 10.68 25.18 -10.06
C SER A 535 10.99 26.03 -11.29
N PHE A 536 11.98 25.66 -12.12
CA PHE A 536 12.23 26.35 -13.39
C PHE A 536 11.39 25.79 -14.54
N LEU A 537 10.58 26.65 -15.17
CA LEU A 537 9.67 26.31 -16.25
C LEU A 537 10.44 25.74 -17.47
N GLY A 538 10.19 24.46 -17.79
CA GLY A 538 10.82 23.76 -18.93
C GLY A 538 12.22 23.18 -18.67
N LYS A 539 12.65 23.08 -17.40
CA LYS A 539 13.94 22.51 -16.97
C LYS A 539 13.72 21.48 -15.86
N ASN A 540 14.63 20.51 -15.71
CA ASN A 540 14.53 19.43 -14.70
C ASN A 540 15.15 19.84 -13.34
N ARG A 541 14.70 20.95 -12.72
CA ARG A 541 15.18 21.39 -11.39
C ARG A 541 14.12 22.15 -10.58
N SER A 542 13.91 21.79 -9.30
CA SER A 542 12.90 22.35 -8.37
C SER A 542 13.30 22.24 -6.88
N VAL A 543 12.67 23.01 -5.96
CA VAL A 543 12.80 22.98 -4.47
C VAL A 543 11.50 23.36 -3.73
N ASN A 544 11.43 23.19 -2.40
CA ASN A 544 10.32 23.66 -1.56
C ASN A 544 10.75 24.80 -0.59
N THR A 545 9.83 25.65 -0.10
CA THR A 545 10.07 26.77 0.84
C THR A 545 10.07 26.35 2.31
N ASN A 546 10.60 27.22 3.17
CA ASN A 546 10.66 27.10 4.62
C ASN A 546 9.30 27.51 5.23
N PRO A 547 8.64 26.63 6.00
CA PRO A 547 7.34 26.91 6.59
C PRO A 547 7.34 28.01 7.68
N ASP A 548 8.47 28.34 8.33
CA ASP A 548 8.52 29.31 9.45
C ASP A 548 8.53 30.79 9.00
N ASP A 549 9.09 31.08 7.83
CA ASP A 549 9.27 32.43 7.30
C ASP A 549 8.91 32.58 5.80
N GLY A 550 8.62 31.47 5.11
CA GLY A 550 8.20 31.40 3.71
C GLY A 550 9.37 31.25 2.74
N SER A 551 10.61 31.21 3.23
CA SER A 551 11.81 31.33 2.39
C SER A 551 12.17 30.04 1.63
N PHE A 552 12.34 30.02 0.31
CA PHE A 552 12.98 28.90 -0.40
C PHE A 552 14.43 29.19 -0.74
N SER A 553 15.16 28.17 -1.16
CA SER A 553 16.54 28.29 -1.64
C SER A 553 16.82 27.20 -2.66
N MET A 554 17.08 27.57 -3.92
CA MET A 554 17.55 26.62 -4.93
C MET A 554 18.78 27.13 -5.64
N ASN A 555 19.70 26.20 -5.80
CA ASN A 555 20.93 26.43 -6.51
C ASN A 555 20.62 26.27 -8.00
N TYR A 556 21.22 27.03 -8.90
CA TYR A 556 21.22 26.76 -10.34
C TYR A 556 22.32 27.57 -11.00
N ALA A 557 22.65 27.28 -12.25
CA ALA A 557 23.56 28.18 -12.97
C ALA A 557 22.92 29.57 -13.07
N ALA A 558 23.67 30.62 -12.75
CA ALA A 558 23.26 31.99 -12.95
C ALA A 558 22.79 32.25 -14.40
N GLY A 559 21.81 33.13 -14.62
CA GLY A 559 21.23 33.48 -15.94
C GLY A 559 19.72 33.77 -15.92
N GLU A 560 19.12 34.13 -17.07
CA GLU A 560 17.67 34.35 -17.19
C GLU A 560 16.87 33.04 -17.25
N HIS A 561 15.83 32.92 -16.41
CA HIS A 561 14.94 31.77 -16.26
C HIS A 561 13.49 32.19 -15.92
N THR A 562 12.55 31.24 -15.86
CA THR A 562 11.17 31.46 -15.37
C THR A 562 10.86 30.45 -14.29
N LEU A 563 10.26 30.90 -13.19
CA LEU A 563 9.78 30.09 -12.10
C LEU A 563 8.29 29.74 -12.21
N LEU A 564 7.93 28.59 -11.65
CA LEU A 564 6.58 28.20 -11.27
C LEU A 564 6.54 27.98 -9.74
N ILE A 565 5.62 28.65 -9.04
CA ILE A 565 5.52 28.70 -7.57
C ILE A 565 4.12 28.28 -7.12
N GLU A 566 4.04 27.25 -6.28
CA GLU A 566 2.77 26.58 -5.96
C GLU A 566 2.73 26.19 -4.48
N SER A 567 1.66 26.50 -3.76
CA SER A 567 1.48 26.12 -2.35
C SER A 567 0.10 25.53 -2.13
N TYR A 568 0.04 24.52 -1.28
CA TYR A 568 -1.20 23.85 -0.94
C TYR A 568 -2.15 24.79 -0.17
N GLY A 569 -3.38 24.96 -0.68
CA GLY A 569 -4.36 25.94 -0.17
C GLY A 569 -4.32 27.33 -0.83
N TYR A 570 -3.55 27.50 -1.91
CA TYR A 570 -3.32 28.78 -2.58
C TYR A 570 -3.34 28.65 -4.12
N TYR A 571 -3.70 29.71 -4.83
CA TYR A 571 -3.57 29.74 -6.30
C TYR A 571 -2.10 29.85 -6.73
N SER A 572 -1.68 29.08 -7.76
CA SER A 572 -0.29 29.07 -8.28
C SER A 572 0.07 30.31 -9.10
N VAL A 573 1.38 30.61 -9.17
CA VAL A 573 1.94 31.80 -9.85
C VAL A 573 3.17 31.42 -10.69
N GLU A 574 3.28 31.97 -11.90
CA GLU A 574 4.50 31.91 -12.74
C GLU A 574 5.24 33.26 -12.71
N GLU A 575 6.58 33.26 -12.59
CA GLU A 575 7.40 34.48 -12.49
C GLU A 575 8.73 34.38 -13.25
N SER A 576 9.01 35.35 -14.14
CA SER A 576 10.32 35.41 -14.84
C SER A 576 11.42 36.04 -13.97
N ILE A 577 12.61 35.43 -13.93
CA ILE A 577 13.74 35.86 -13.10
C ILE A 577 15.08 35.84 -13.84
N ASN A 578 15.99 36.74 -13.47
CA ASN A 578 17.39 36.68 -13.88
C ASN A 578 18.29 36.38 -12.67
N LEU A 579 18.83 35.16 -12.61
CA LEU A 579 19.75 34.69 -11.58
C LEU A 579 21.14 35.26 -11.79
N VAL A 580 21.77 35.68 -10.70
CA VAL A 580 23.13 36.20 -10.73
C VAL A 580 24.00 35.33 -9.83
N ALA A 581 25.22 35.08 -10.28
CA ALA A 581 26.21 34.22 -9.65
C ALA A 581 26.51 34.59 -8.20
N ASP A 582 26.51 33.61 -7.29
CA ASP A 582 26.68 33.76 -5.83
C ASP A 582 25.74 34.81 -5.19
N GLU A 583 24.74 35.29 -5.93
CA GLU A 583 23.75 36.22 -5.45
C GLU A 583 22.48 35.46 -5.14
N VAL A 584 21.90 35.86 -4.01
CA VAL A 584 20.54 35.52 -3.70
C VAL A 584 19.62 36.37 -4.56
N SER A 585 19.02 35.76 -5.58
CA SER A 585 17.93 36.41 -6.31
C SER A 585 16.65 36.25 -5.51
N GLU A 586 16.14 37.36 -4.95
CA GLU A 586 15.00 37.33 -4.04
C GLU A 586 13.67 37.36 -4.80
N VAL A 587 12.87 36.31 -4.65
CA VAL A 587 11.52 36.18 -5.20
C VAL A 587 10.50 36.12 -4.09
N ASN A 588 9.84 37.25 -3.87
CA ASN A 588 8.80 37.35 -2.87
C ASN A 588 7.43 37.31 -3.54
N VAL A 589 6.75 36.17 -3.42
CA VAL A 589 5.43 35.97 -3.99
C VAL A 589 4.42 35.87 -2.87
N THR A 590 3.39 36.70 -2.92
CA THR A 590 2.23 36.52 -2.07
C THR A 590 1.20 35.70 -2.84
N LEU A 591 0.96 34.47 -2.40
CA LEU A 591 -0.10 33.65 -2.96
C LEU A 591 -1.44 34.03 -2.33
N GLU A 592 -2.48 34.06 -3.15
CA GLU A 592 -3.83 34.30 -2.67
C GLU A 592 -4.38 33.01 -2.07
N LYS A 593 -4.74 33.09 -0.78
CA LYS A 593 -5.34 31.99 -0.04
C LYS A 593 -6.66 31.64 -0.71
N ILE A 594 -6.81 30.38 -1.11
CA ILE A 594 -8.09 29.87 -1.54
C ILE A 594 -9.01 29.98 -0.30
N PRO A 595 -10.21 30.60 -0.38
CA PRO A 595 -11.03 30.77 0.80
C PRO A 595 -11.37 29.42 1.44
N GLU A 596 -11.30 29.33 2.77
CA GLU A 596 -11.82 28.16 3.47
C GLU A 596 -13.33 28.31 3.64
N THR A 597 -14.05 27.22 3.43
CA THR A 597 -15.49 27.15 3.71
C THR A 597 -15.76 25.90 4.54
N THR A 598 -16.73 26.02 5.44
CA THR A 598 -17.15 24.91 6.30
C THR A 598 -18.41 24.34 5.71
N ILE A 599 -18.35 23.07 5.35
CA ILE A 599 -19.55 22.29 5.10
C ILE A 599 -19.92 21.57 6.40
N ALA A 600 -21.22 21.47 6.65
CA ALA A 600 -21.75 20.77 7.81
C ALA A 600 -22.58 19.58 7.34
N GLY A 601 -22.80 18.63 8.22
CA GLY A 601 -23.65 17.51 7.90
C GLY A 601 -23.87 16.60 9.09
N THR A 602 -24.62 15.53 8.84
CA THR A 602 -24.86 14.48 9.83
C THR A 602 -24.42 13.15 9.25
N ILE A 603 -23.66 12.38 10.03
CA ILE A 603 -23.40 10.97 9.79
C ILE A 603 -24.38 10.16 10.61
N ILE A 604 -25.16 9.36 9.93
CA ILE A 604 -26.18 8.49 10.53
C ILE A 604 -25.96 7.06 10.10
N ASP A 605 -26.35 6.15 10.97
CA ASP A 605 -26.43 4.72 10.70
C ASP A 605 -27.55 4.51 9.70
N GLN A 606 -27.20 3.99 8.52
CA GLN A 606 -28.13 3.82 7.41
C GLN A 606 -29.35 2.96 7.79
N THR A 607 -29.18 2.02 8.72
CA THR A 607 -30.22 1.05 9.11
C THR A 607 -31.14 1.58 10.19
N THR A 608 -30.59 2.28 11.18
CA THR A 608 -31.35 2.76 12.35
C THR A 608 -31.75 4.23 12.25
N GLY A 609 -31.09 5.02 11.40
CA GLY A 609 -31.22 6.47 11.32
C GLY A 609 -30.66 7.19 12.56
N GLU A 610 -30.09 6.44 13.50
CA GLU A 610 -29.48 7.00 14.70
C GLU A 610 -28.14 7.65 14.34
N PRO A 611 -27.76 8.73 15.02
CA PRO A 611 -26.49 9.39 14.82
C PRO A 611 -25.30 8.48 15.17
N ILE A 612 -24.26 8.48 14.34
CA ILE A 612 -23.02 7.76 14.62
C ILE A 612 -22.05 8.71 15.32
N GLU A 613 -21.74 8.44 16.58
CA GLU A 613 -20.71 9.14 17.34
C GLU A 613 -19.31 8.61 16.97
N GLY A 614 -18.34 9.51 16.78
CA GLY A 614 -16.94 9.14 16.57
C GLY A 614 -16.59 8.67 15.14
N ALA A 615 -17.47 8.88 14.16
CA ALA A 615 -17.16 8.63 12.75
C ALA A 615 -16.09 9.62 12.28
N ASN A 616 -14.98 9.13 11.71
CA ASN A 616 -13.90 9.90 11.12
C ASN A 616 -14.27 10.37 9.70
N LEU A 617 -13.94 11.60 9.36
CA LEU A 617 -14.14 12.18 8.03
C LEU A 617 -12.83 12.79 7.55
N LEU A 618 -12.37 12.40 6.36
CA LEU A 618 -11.12 12.82 5.71
C LEU A 618 -11.43 13.33 4.30
N LEU A 619 -10.68 14.31 3.79
CA LEU A 619 -10.69 14.68 2.38
C LEU A 619 -9.56 13.96 1.62
N VAL A 620 -9.89 13.25 0.54
CA VAL A 620 -8.96 12.33 -0.14
C VAL A 620 -7.82 13.05 -0.87
N GLU A 621 -8.15 14.12 -1.59
CA GLU A 621 -7.21 14.92 -2.36
C GLU A 621 -6.32 15.80 -1.46
N ASP A 622 -6.62 15.79 -0.16
CA ASP A 622 -6.14 16.79 0.76
C ASP A 622 -5.89 16.24 2.16
N ALA A 623 -4.81 15.47 2.23
CA ALA A 623 -4.33 14.87 3.47
C ALA A 623 -3.91 15.88 4.56
N ASN A 624 -3.86 17.20 4.27
CA ASN A 624 -3.53 18.23 5.26
C ASN A 624 -4.75 18.64 6.10
N ILE A 625 -5.96 18.37 5.64
CA ILE A 625 -7.18 18.59 6.43
C ILE A 625 -7.32 17.45 7.42
N ALA A 626 -7.12 17.78 8.71
CA ALA A 626 -7.20 16.81 9.79
C ALA A 626 -8.57 16.12 9.77
N PRO A 627 -8.59 14.78 9.90
CA PRO A 627 -9.85 14.09 9.98
C PRO A 627 -10.70 14.61 11.13
N VAL A 628 -11.98 14.88 10.89
CA VAL A 628 -12.91 15.29 11.94
C VAL A 628 -13.73 14.09 12.40
N GLN A 629 -14.09 14.09 13.69
CA GLN A 629 -15.00 13.10 14.24
C GLN A 629 -16.37 13.69 14.49
N THR A 630 -17.41 12.89 14.25
CA THR A 630 -18.76 13.26 14.64
C THR A 630 -18.96 13.25 16.15
N ASN A 631 -19.88 14.09 16.63
CA ASN A 631 -20.27 14.12 18.04
C ASN A 631 -21.38 13.11 18.38
N GLU A 632 -21.86 13.09 19.63
CA GLU A 632 -22.94 12.21 20.13
C GLU A 632 -24.24 12.27 19.29
N ASN A 633 -24.45 13.33 18.50
CA ASN A 633 -25.59 13.50 17.59
C ASN A 633 -25.22 13.31 16.12
N GLY A 634 -24.07 12.71 15.81
CA GLY A 634 -23.66 12.39 14.44
C GLY A 634 -23.25 13.61 13.61
N LEU A 635 -23.27 14.80 14.20
CA LEU A 635 -22.97 16.03 13.47
C LEU A 635 -21.47 16.17 13.25
N TYR A 636 -21.09 16.57 12.04
CA TYR A 636 -19.75 17.00 11.69
C TYR A 636 -19.75 18.39 11.08
N GLU A 637 -18.62 19.06 11.24
CA GLU A 637 -18.26 20.27 10.52
C GLU A 637 -16.83 20.04 10.02
N ILE A 638 -16.64 20.12 8.70
CA ILE A 638 -15.31 19.99 8.09
C ILE A 638 -15.04 21.24 7.26
N THR A 639 -13.85 21.79 7.42
CA THR A 639 -13.43 23.04 6.79
C THR A 639 -12.26 22.75 5.88
N ALA A 640 -12.38 23.13 4.61
CA ALA A 640 -11.34 23.00 3.61
C ALA A 640 -11.40 24.18 2.63
N TYR A 641 -10.39 24.27 1.78
CA TYR A 641 -10.28 25.32 0.77
C TYR A 641 -11.38 25.19 -0.29
N GLU A 642 -11.81 26.30 -0.90
CA GLU A 642 -12.79 26.30 -1.98
C GLU A 642 -12.30 25.45 -3.16
N GLY A 643 -13.12 24.48 -3.56
CA GLY A 643 -12.77 23.50 -4.58
C GLY A 643 -13.69 22.29 -4.53
N ASP A 644 -13.47 21.38 -5.47
CA ASP A 644 -14.15 20.09 -5.51
C ASP A 644 -13.23 19.04 -4.87
N TYR A 645 -13.76 18.30 -3.88
CA TYR A 645 -13.04 17.30 -3.09
C TYR A 645 -13.87 16.03 -2.96
N THR A 646 -13.23 14.94 -2.56
CA THR A 646 -13.86 13.69 -2.17
C THR A 646 -13.79 13.57 -0.64
N LEU A 647 -14.95 13.50 0.01
CA LEU A 647 -15.09 13.28 1.46
C LEU A 647 -15.20 11.80 1.77
N ARG A 648 -14.16 11.23 2.35
CA ARG A 648 -14.12 9.85 2.87
C ARG A 648 -14.54 9.81 4.33
N VAL A 649 -15.64 9.12 4.62
CA VAL A 649 -16.20 8.94 5.96
C VAL A 649 -15.99 7.49 6.40
N SER A 650 -15.44 7.25 7.59
CA SER A 650 -15.22 5.92 8.17
C SER A 650 -15.55 5.89 9.66
N ALA A 651 -16.25 4.88 10.15
CA ALA A 651 -16.52 4.72 11.58
C ALA A 651 -16.28 3.26 11.99
N SER A 652 -15.88 3.03 13.25
CA SER A 652 -15.72 1.66 13.76
C SER A 652 -17.04 0.91 13.69
N GLY A 653 -17.04 -0.26 13.05
CA GLY A 653 -18.25 -1.04 12.81
C GLY A 653 -19.14 -0.49 11.70
N TYR A 654 -18.58 0.29 10.76
CA TYR A 654 -19.25 0.81 9.56
C TYR A 654 -18.33 0.72 8.33
N VAL A 655 -18.93 0.50 7.16
CA VAL A 655 -18.25 0.50 5.85
C VAL A 655 -17.88 1.95 5.50
N PRO A 656 -16.62 2.25 5.13
CA PRO A 656 -16.24 3.59 4.69
C PRO A 656 -16.94 4.00 3.40
N LYS A 657 -17.24 5.29 3.26
CA LYS A 657 -17.93 5.86 2.09
C LYS A 657 -17.24 7.12 1.60
N GLU A 658 -17.06 7.24 0.29
CA GLU A 658 -16.55 8.44 -0.37
C GLU A 658 -17.69 9.20 -1.06
N VAL A 659 -17.72 10.53 -0.92
CA VAL A 659 -18.75 11.40 -1.49
C VAL A 659 -18.09 12.65 -2.08
N ASP A 660 -18.38 12.96 -3.34
CA ASP A 660 -17.96 14.23 -3.95
C ASP A 660 -18.65 15.40 -3.23
N VAL A 661 -17.84 16.33 -2.74
CA VAL A 661 -18.30 17.53 -2.03
C VAL A 661 -17.65 18.77 -2.63
N SER A 662 -18.44 19.82 -2.81
CA SER A 662 -17.95 21.11 -3.31
C SER A 662 -17.94 22.11 -2.18
N PHE A 663 -16.74 22.55 -1.84
CA PHE A 663 -16.49 23.62 -0.90
C PHE A 663 -16.71 24.95 -1.63
N THR A 664 -17.90 25.55 -1.45
CA THR A 664 -18.27 26.87 -2.03
C THR A 664 -18.76 27.85 -0.96
N GLN A 665 -18.94 29.13 -1.30
CA GLN A 665 -19.50 30.15 -0.38
C GLN A 665 -21.01 30.00 -0.12
N GLU A 666 -21.70 29.15 -0.87
CA GLU A 666 -23.07 28.77 -0.56
C GLU A 666 -23.02 27.62 0.45
N ASN A 667 -23.64 27.81 1.63
CA ASN A 667 -23.67 26.79 2.69
C ASN A 667 -24.35 25.51 2.17
N ASN A 668 -23.55 24.48 1.92
CA ASN A 668 -24.01 23.15 1.55
C ASN A 668 -23.99 22.25 2.78
N GLU A 669 -25.10 21.55 3.03
CA GLU A 669 -25.22 20.57 4.12
C GLU A 669 -25.29 19.17 3.51
N TYR A 670 -24.39 18.28 3.94
CA TYR A 670 -24.24 16.94 3.37
C TYR A 670 -24.49 15.86 4.44
N THR A 671 -25.68 15.26 4.43
CA THR A 671 -25.97 14.06 5.23
C THR A 671 -25.35 12.85 4.56
N VAL A 672 -24.48 12.13 5.26
CA VAL A 672 -23.84 10.91 4.76
C VAL A 672 -24.30 9.73 5.60
N GLU A 673 -25.01 8.81 4.97
CA GLU A 673 -25.45 7.55 5.58
C GLU A 673 -24.33 6.52 5.46
N LEU A 674 -23.87 5.99 6.59
CA LEU A 674 -22.90 4.90 6.65
C LEU A 674 -23.60 3.56 6.90
N GLU A 675 -23.20 2.57 6.12
CA GLU A 675 -23.64 1.19 6.26
C GLU A 675 -22.92 0.54 7.46
N PRO A 676 -23.62 -0.05 8.44
CA PRO A 676 -22.97 -0.76 9.53
C PRO A 676 -22.23 -2.01 9.03
N PHE A 677 -20.95 -2.10 9.38
CA PHE A 677 -20.09 -3.25 9.15
C PHE A 677 -20.11 -4.11 10.41
N TYR A 678 -20.96 -5.12 10.40
CA TYR A 678 -21.01 -6.10 11.48
C TYR A 678 -19.88 -7.08 11.26
N SER A 679 -19.06 -7.27 12.29
CA SER A 679 -17.86 -8.08 12.19
C SER A 679 -17.76 -9.05 13.35
N TYR A 680 -17.05 -10.15 13.15
CA TYR A 680 -16.65 -11.05 14.23
C TYR A 680 -15.13 -11.22 14.22
N PRO A 681 -14.50 -11.53 15.37
CA PRO A 681 -13.06 -11.69 15.42
C PRO A 681 -12.61 -12.80 14.45
N GLY A 682 -11.88 -12.40 13.40
CA GLY A 682 -11.16 -13.33 12.51
C GLY A 682 -9.86 -13.82 13.13
N GLY A 683 -9.41 -13.12 14.18
CA GLY A 683 -8.25 -13.49 14.95
C GLY A 683 -7.00 -12.80 14.44
N GLU A 684 -5.86 -13.39 14.79
CA GLU A 684 -4.55 -12.83 14.51
C GLU A 684 -3.91 -13.60 13.37
N LEU A 685 -3.73 -12.93 12.23
CA LEU A 685 -2.99 -13.44 11.08
C LEU A 685 -1.51 -13.35 11.40
N ALA A 686 -0.89 -14.51 11.54
CA ALA A 686 0.50 -14.67 11.93
C ALA A 686 1.18 -15.70 11.03
N TYR A 687 2.38 -15.38 10.57
CA TYR A 687 3.25 -16.28 9.79
C TYR A 687 4.60 -16.43 10.48
N ASP A 688 4.55 -16.42 11.81
CA ASP A 688 5.63 -16.57 12.76
C ASP A 688 5.14 -17.38 13.98
N ASP A 689 6.06 -17.99 14.73
CA ASP A 689 5.73 -18.85 15.87
C ASP A 689 5.43 -18.09 17.18
N GLY A 690 5.63 -16.77 17.20
CA GLY A 690 5.38 -15.89 18.35
C GLY A 690 6.54 -15.73 19.31
N ASP A 691 7.60 -16.51 19.14
CA ASP A 691 8.87 -16.33 19.81
C ASP A 691 9.83 -15.57 18.86
N GLY A 692 10.67 -14.71 19.42
CA GLY A 692 11.59 -13.90 18.61
C GLY A 692 13.05 -14.23 18.91
N GLU A 693 13.76 -14.76 17.91
CA GLU A 693 15.12 -15.29 18.07
C GLU A 693 16.18 -14.27 17.61
N GLY A 694 15.76 -13.11 17.11
CA GLY A 694 16.62 -11.96 16.88
C GLY A 694 15.92 -10.80 16.23
N GLY A 695 16.36 -9.56 16.50
CA GLY A 695 15.74 -8.37 15.90
C GLY A 695 16.51 -7.77 14.74
N SER A 696 15.79 -7.07 13.87
CA SER A 696 16.27 -6.26 12.75
C SER A 696 15.78 -4.82 12.88
N TRP A 697 16.61 -3.90 12.39
CA TRP A 697 16.31 -2.49 12.13
C TRP A 697 17.08 -2.14 10.85
N PHE A 698 16.68 -1.10 10.16
CA PHE A 698 17.45 -0.53 9.07
C PHE A 698 18.46 0.46 9.62
N LEU A 699 19.51 0.77 8.85
CA LEU A 699 20.45 1.83 9.23
C LEU A 699 19.79 3.21 9.12
N GLU A 700 19.00 3.41 8.07
CA GLU A 700 18.35 4.67 7.71
C GLU A 700 16.82 4.58 7.86
N ALA A 701 16.20 5.72 8.15
CA ALA A 701 14.74 5.90 8.10
C ALA A 701 14.21 5.70 6.67
N GLY A 702 12.90 5.49 6.51
CA GLY A 702 12.23 5.38 5.22
C GLY A 702 12.28 3.98 4.59
N ASN A 703 12.89 3.00 5.27
CA ASN A 703 12.87 1.59 4.87
C ASN A 703 11.76 0.84 5.63
N ALA A 704 11.28 -0.28 5.08
CA ALA A 704 10.11 -0.96 5.63
C ALA A 704 10.21 -2.49 5.57
N TRP A 705 9.42 -3.16 6.40
CA TRP A 705 9.15 -4.59 6.27
C TRP A 705 7.66 -4.82 6.15
N GLY A 706 7.26 -5.59 5.15
CA GLY A 706 5.89 -6.04 4.95
C GLY A 706 5.79 -7.54 5.20
N VAL A 707 4.68 -8.00 5.76
CA VAL A 707 4.34 -9.43 5.77
C VAL A 707 3.04 -9.62 5.00
N ARG A 708 3.07 -10.56 4.04
CA ARG A 708 1.91 -10.97 3.26
C ARG A 708 0.94 -11.74 4.14
N MET A 709 -0.16 -11.08 4.44
CA MET A 709 -1.30 -11.62 5.16
C MET A 709 -2.27 -12.23 4.17
N SER A 710 -2.72 -13.46 4.45
CA SER A 710 -3.83 -14.08 3.73
C SER A 710 -5.01 -14.21 4.66
N LEU A 711 -6.21 -13.85 4.19
CA LEU A 711 -7.44 -14.15 4.92
C LEU A 711 -7.65 -15.67 5.02
N ASP A 712 -8.44 -16.11 6.00
CA ASP A 712 -8.78 -17.52 6.16
C ASP A 712 -9.60 -18.05 4.98
N GLU A 713 -9.50 -19.35 4.71
CA GLU A 713 -10.19 -19.99 3.59
C GLU A 713 -11.71 -19.74 3.63
N GLY A 714 -12.25 -19.15 2.56
CA GLY A 714 -13.66 -18.79 2.43
C GLY A 714 -14.01 -17.35 2.87
N GLN A 715 -13.03 -16.56 3.31
CA GLN A 715 -13.19 -15.14 3.62
C GLN A 715 -12.67 -14.30 2.46
N GLU A 716 -13.54 -13.48 1.86
CA GLU A 716 -13.18 -12.63 0.71
C GLU A 716 -12.71 -11.24 1.14
N LYS A 717 -13.20 -10.76 2.29
CA LYS A 717 -12.91 -9.43 2.83
C LYS A 717 -12.69 -9.50 4.33
N ALA A 718 -11.86 -8.60 4.85
CA ALA A 718 -11.72 -8.41 6.27
C ALA A 718 -11.45 -6.94 6.63
N LEU A 719 -11.88 -6.55 7.82
CA LEU A 719 -11.51 -5.29 8.44
C LEU A 719 -10.22 -5.49 9.25
N VAL A 720 -9.18 -4.73 8.93
CA VAL A 720 -7.94 -4.73 9.71
C VAL A 720 -8.12 -3.84 10.93
N THR A 721 -8.20 -4.44 12.11
CA THR A 721 -8.46 -3.73 13.38
C THR A 721 -7.21 -3.42 14.17
N GLU A 722 -6.16 -4.24 14.06
CA GLU A 722 -4.88 -3.96 14.71
C GLU A 722 -3.69 -4.37 13.85
N GLY A 723 -2.63 -3.57 13.88
CA GLY A 723 -1.29 -4.00 13.50
C GLY A 723 -0.51 -4.41 14.75
N LYS A 724 0.07 -5.61 14.76
CA LYS A 724 0.87 -6.11 15.89
C LYS A 724 2.32 -6.26 15.50
N PHE A 725 3.21 -5.70 16.32
CA PHE A 725 4.64 -5.65 16.05
C PHE A 725 5.41 -6.05 17.31
N LEU A 726 6.25 -7.09 17.23
CA LEU A 726 7.08 -7.47 18.36
C LEU A 726 8.44 -6.78 18.26
N PHE A 727 8.78 -6.00 19.28
CA PHE A 727 10.07 -5.30 19.32
C PHE A 727 11.00 -5.92 20.37
N ALA A 728 12.30 -5.88 20.08
CA ALA A 728 13.33 -6.20 21.05
C ALA A 728 13.46 -5.08 22.10
N PRO A 729 13.97 -5.36 23.31
CA PRO A 729 14.03 -4.40 24.41
C PRO A 729 15.10 -3.30 24.24
N ARG A 730 15.50 -2.97 23.01
CA ARG A 730 16.54 -1.99 22.64
C ARG A 730 16.11 -1.21 21.38
N GLY A 731 16.48 0.07 21.30
CA GLY A 731 16.08 1.00 20.23
C GLY A 731 15.26 2.18 20.78
N GLY A 732 14.86 3.14 19.93
CA GLY A 732 13.84 4.14 20.28
C GLY A 732 12.43 3.58 20.07
N ASP A 733 11.42 4.41 19.98
CA ASP A 733 10.02 4.02 20.13
C ASP A 733 9.13 4.39 18.95
N ASP A 734 9.46 5.40 18.16
CA ASP A 734 8.61 5.82 17.06
C ASP A 734 8.80 4.96 15.80
N PHE A 735 7.69 4.57 15.18
CA PHE A 735 7.63 3.90 13.89
C PHE A 735 6.32 4.22 13.17
N GLN A 736 6.19 3.81 11.91
CA GLN A 736 4.99 4.00 11.12
C GLN A 736 4.39 2.67 10.65
N VAL A 737 3.07 2.65 10.45
CA VAL A 737 2.32 1.49 9.97
C VAL A 737 1.60 1.81 8.68
N VAL A 738 1.74 0.93 7.69
CA VAL A 738 1.03 0.99 6.40
C VAL A 738 0.35 -0.34 6.13
N VAL A 739 -0.81 -0.29 5.49
CA VAL A 739 -1.49 -1.46 4.90
C VAL A 739 -1.46 -1.28 3.39
N MET A 740 -0.97 -2.29 2.67
CA MET A 740 -0.83 -2.27 1.21
C MET A 740 -1.55 -3.45 0.58
N ASP A 741 -1.99 -3.31 -0.66
CA ASP A 741 -2.55 -4.41 -1.42
C ASP A 741 -1.44 -5.33 -1.96
N SER A 742 -1.85 -6.44 -2.60
CA SER A 742 -0.95 -7.39 -3.26
C SER A 742 -0.83 -7.17 -4.79
N SER A 743 -1.16 -5.98 -5.30
CA SER A 743 -1.15 -5.69 -6.75
C SER A 743 0.26 -5.56 -7.34
N GLY A 744 1.30 -5.52 -6.49
CA GLY A 744 2.69 -5.41 -6.90
C GLY A 744 3.15 -6.58 -7.77
N SER A 745 4.04 -6.29 -8.74
CA SER A 745 4.55 -7.31 -9.64
C SER A 745 5.31 -8.41 -8.90
N ASN A 746 5.11 -9.67 -9.28
CA ASN A 746 5.74 -10.86 -8.68
C ASN A 746 5.42 -11.04 -7.18
N ASP A 747 4.15 -10.85 -6.79
CA ASP A 747 3.64 -10.95 -5.42
C ASP A 747 4.19 -9.87 -4.46
N ALA A 748 4.89 -8.84 -4.93
CA ALA A 748 5.36 -7.75 -4.07
C ALA A 748 4.20 -6.92 -3.48
N PRO A 749 4.41 -6.18 -2.37
CA PRO A 749 3.45 -5.15 -1.95
C PRO A 749 3.19 -4.14 -3.07
N GLY A 750 1.93 -3.78 -3.29
CA GLY A 750 1.47 -2.93 -4.38
C GLY A 750 1.15 -1.50 -3.96
N GLU A 751 -0.10 -1.09 -4.06
CA GLU A 751 -0.57 0.24 -3.69
C GLU A 751 -0.88 0.33 -2.19
N ILE A 752 -0.77 1.54 -1.63
CA ILE A 752 -1.11 1.79 -0.22
C ILE A 752 -2.63 1.84 -0.08
N ILE A 753 -3.20 0.91 0.70
CA ILE A 753 -4.62 0.92 1.09
C ILE A 753 -4.85 1.93 2.22
N ALA A 754 -3.93 2.00 3.19
CA ALA A 754 -4.06 2.85 4.37
C ALA A 754 -2.70 3.13 5.04
N GLY A 755 -2.55 4.31 5.66
CA GLY A 755 -1.30 4.78 6.31
C GLY A 755 -0.47 5.71 5.41
N PRO A 756 0.72 6.17 5.85
CA PRO A 756 1.40 5.79 7.09
C PRO A 756 0.77 6.39 8.35
N TYR A 757 0.58 5.55 9.37
CA TYR A 757 0.13 5.94 10.70
C TYR A 757 1.29 5.91 11.70
N ASP A 758 1.53 6.98 12.43
CA ASP A 758 2.55 7.03 13.48
C ASP A 758 2.14 6.15 14.68
N ALA A 759 3.10 5.38 15.20
CA ALA A 759 2.91 4.46 16.31
C ALA A 759 4.13 4.42 17.23
N THR A 760 3.92 3.98 18.48
CA THR A 760 4.96 3.94 19.52
C THR A 760 5.17 2.51 20.03
N ALA A 761 6.40 2.01 19.92
CA ALA A 761 6.80 0.66 20.26
C ALA A 761 6.89 0.40 21.78
N VAL A 762 6.27 -0.69 22.21
CA VAL A 762 6.41 -1.29 23.54
C VAL A 762 7.62 -2.23 23.54
N LYS A 763 8.61 -1.94 24.39
CA LYS A 763 9.94 -2.59 24.41
C LYS A 763 10.22 -3.46 25.64
N ASN A 764 9.20 -3.99 26.28
CA ASN A 764 9.34 -4.89 27.43
C ASN A 764 9.33 -6.38 27.02
N GLY A 765 9.31 -6.67 25.72
CA GLY A 765 9.17 -8.03 25.17
C GLY A 765 7.71 -8.45 24.95
N GLU A 766 6.74 -7.57 25.18
CA GLU A 766 5.35 -7.75 24.78
C GLU A 766 5.13 -7.19 23.37
N TRP A 767 4.10 -7.70 22.68
CA TRP A 767 3.68 -7.17 21.38
C TRP A 767 3.20 -5.73 21.50
N THR A 768 3.62 -4.89 20.57
CA THR A 768 3.05 -3.56 20.37
C THR A 768 1.81 -3.69 19.51
N THR A 769 0.67 -3.26 20.04
CA THR A 769 -0.59 -3.18 19.30
C THR A 769 -0.81 -1.76 18.84
N VAL A 770 -0.99 -1.57 17.53
CA VAL A 770 -1.43 -0.33 16.90
C VAL A 770 -2.90 -0.50 16.55
N ASP A 771 -3.75 0.30 17.19
CA ASP A 771 -5.19 0.29 16.97
C ASP A 771 -5.52 0.97 15.63
N LEU A 772 -6.04 0.19 14.70
CA LEU A 772 -6.43 0.61 13.35
C LEU A 772 -7.95 0.57 13.13
N SER A 773 -8.73 0.15 14.14
CA SER A 773 -10.17 -0.11 14.05
C SER A 773 -10.99 1.10 13.57
N ASN A 774 -10.51 2.31 13.90
CA ASN A 774 -11.19 3.56 13.56
C ASN A 774 -11.00 4.02 12.10
N TYR A 775 -10.08 3.41 11.35
CA TYR A 775 -9.78 3.82 9.96
C TYR A 775 -10.57 3.04 8.90
N GLY A 776 -11.34 2.02 9.31
CA GLY A 776 -12.18 1.26 8.38
C GLY A 776 -11.39 0.58 7.26
N ILE A 777 -10.20 0.05 7.56
CA ILE A 777 -9.29 -0.51 6.55
C ILE A 777 -9.80 -1.87 6.09
N ILE A 778 -10.50 -1.88 4.96
CA ILE A 778 -10.99 -3.10 4.33
C ILE A 778 -9.91 -3.60 3.35
N VAL A 779 -9.59 -4.88 3.45
CA VAL A 779 -8.66 -5.59 2.57
C VAL A 779 -9.36 -6.76 1.89
N GLU A 780 -8.95 -7.06 0.67
CA GLU A 780 -9.44 -8.19 -0.13
C GLU A 780 -8.29 -9.18 -0.36
N ASP A 781 -8.56 -10.48 -0.34
CA ASP A 781 -7.58 -11.56 -0.58
C ASP A 781 -6.26 -11.45 0.23
N ASP A 782 -5.11 -11.39 -0.44
CA ASP A 782 -3.79 -11.21 0.19
C ASP A 782 -3.49 -9.70 0.31
N PHE A 783 -3.02 -9.26 1.48
CA PHE A 783 -2.60 -7.88 1.72
C PHE A 783 -1.28 -7.85 2.50
N TYR A 784 -0.70 -6.67 2.67
CA TYR A 784 0.54 -6.48 3.40
C TYR A 784 0.35 -5.57 4.61
N MET A 785 0.67 -6.10 5.80
CA MET A 785 0.87 -5.27 6.99
C MET A 785 2.34 -4.85 7.04
N VAL A 786 2.59 -3.55 7.06
CA VAL A 786 3.91 -2.96 6.84
C VAL A 786 4.35 -2.13 8.04
N TYR A 787 5.53 -2.46 8.58
CA TYR A 787 6.31 -1.62 9.47
C TYR A 787 7.20 -0.70 8.64
N ILE A 788 7.07 0.62 8.79
CA ILE A 788 8.01 1.60 8.27
C ILE A 788 8.87 2.10 9.42
N GLN A 789 10.18 2.03 9.22
CA GLN A 789 11.13 2.63 10.13
C GLN A 789 11.17 4.15 9.86
N SER A 790 10.46 4.93 10.67
CA SER A 790 10.40 6.40 10.53
C SER A 790 11.69 7.12 10.93
N GLU A 791 12.59 6.43 11.62
CA GLU A 791 13.78 7.01 12.24
C GLU A 791 15.05 6.17 11.97
N GLY A 792 16.24 6.76 12.13
CA GLY A 792 17.49 6.01 11.98
C GLY A 792 17.65 4.91 13.06
N ARG A 793 18.52 3.91 12.81
CA ARG A 793 18.76 2.77 13.72
C ARG A 793 18.86 3.06 15.22
N GLU A 794 19.45 4.20 15.58
CA GLU A 794 19.70 4.58 16.98
C GLU A 794 18.42 5.02 17.72
N THR A 795 17.41 5.49 16.98
CA THR A 795 16.14 6.01 17.47
C THR A 795 14.93 5.19 16.99
N ALA A 796 15.12 4.26 16.05
CA ALA A 796 14.09 3.33 15.66
C ALA A 796 13.93 2.16 16.66
N PRO A 797 12.72 1.62 16.82
CA PRO A 797 12.51 0.36 17.52
C PRO A 797 13.05 -0.82 16.70
N ARG A 798 13.56 -1.85 17.39
CA ARG A 798 14.12 -3.04 16.75
C ARG A 798 13.06 -4.11 16.56
N LEU A 799 12.57 -4.32 15.35
CA LEU A 799 11.55 -5.34 15.05
C LEU A 799 12.14 -6.75 15.20
N GLN A 800 11.44 -7.67 15.86
CA GLN A 800 11.91 -9.06 16.01
C GLN A 800 11.70 -9.88 14.71
N ASN A 801 12.40 -10.99 14.59
CA ASN A 801 12.25 -11.99 13.54
C ASN A 801 12.15 -13.38 14.19
N ASP A 802 11.26 -14.22 13.65
CA ASP A 802 11.18 -15.65 13.90
C ASP A 802 12.11 -16.40 12.95
N LYS A 803 13.02 -17.20 13.50
CA LYS A 803 14.04 -17.92 12.72
C LYS A 803 13.85 -19.43 12.67
N ASP A 804 12.84 -19.97 13.33
CA ASP A 804 12.65 -21.41 13.47
C ASP A 804 11.93 -22.02 12.25
N GLU A 805 11.10 -21.24 11.55
CA GLU A 805 10.48 -21.58 10.25
C GLU A 805 10.52 -20.39 9.29
N PHE A 806 10.52 -20.60 7.96
CA PHE A 806 10.54 -19.51 6.97
C PHE A 806 9.38 -19.66 5.97
N THR A 807 8.50 -18.66 5.93
CA THR A 807 7.22 -18.73 5.21
C THR A 807 7.25 -18.07 3.83
N TYR A 808 8.35 -17.40 3.46
CA TYR A 808 8.50 -16.62 2.21
C TYR A 808 7.44 -15.52 2.03
N ARG A 809 6.78 -15.11 3.12
CA ARG A 809 5.74 -14.07 3.13
C ARG A 809 6.26 -12.70 3.57
N SER A 810 7.47 -12.64 4.11
CA SER A 810 8.08 -11.38 4.50
C SER A 810 8.75 -10.70 3.31
N TRP A 811 8.62 -9.39 3.22
CA TRP A 811 9.20 -8.52 2.20
C TRP A 811 9.92 -7.36 2.87
N GLU A 812 10.98 -6.89 2.24
CA GLU A 812 11.80 -5.78 2.70
C GLU A 812 11.79 -4.67 1.64
N MET A 813 11.45 -3.46 2.06
CA MET A 813 11.56 -2.26 1.25
C MET A 813 12.85 -1.53 1.59
N TYR A 814 13.73 -1.36 0.60
CA TYR A 814 15.00 -0.65 0.75
C TYR A 814 15.16 0.42 -0.33
N LYS A 815 15.38 1.69 0.07
CA LYS A 815 15.43 2.87 -0.83
C LYS A 815 14.25 2.96 -1.82
N GLY A 816 13.04 2.56 -1.37
CA GLY A 816 11.79 2.64 -2.13
C GLY A 816 11.45 1.43 -3.01
N TYR A 817 12.27 0.37 -3.03
CA TYR A 817 12.01 -0.85 -3.80
C TYR A 817 11.75 -2.06 -2.89
N TRP A 818 10.75 -2.88 -3.24
CA TRP A 818 10.36 -4.10 -2.51
C TRP A 818 11.13 -5.34 -2.99
N TYR A 819 11.72 -6.07 -2.05
CA TYR A 819 12.40 -7.35 -2.27
C TYR A 819 11.77 -8.45 -1.41
N PRO A 820 11.57 -9.68 -1.91
CA PRO A 820 11.13 -10.79 -1.06
C PRO A 820 12.25 -11.12 -0.08
N LEU A 821 11.91 -11.35 1.18
CA LEU A 821 12.91 -11.74 2.18
C LEU A 821 13.31 -13.20 1.90
N GLU A 822 14.61 -13.45 1.75
CA GLU A 822 15.15 -14.80 1.55
C GLU A 822 15.65 -15.40 2.88
N PRO A 823 15.52 -16.72 3.12
CA PRO A 823 15.96 -17.35 4.36
C PRO A 823 17.49 -17.35 4.49
N ASN A 824 18.00 -16.69 5.53
CA ASN A 824 19.40 -16.76 5.93
C ASN A 824 19.55 -16.71 7.46
N PHE A 825 20.78 -16.81 8.00
CA PHE A 825 20.98 -16.89 9.46
C PHE A 825 20.65 -15.57 10.23
N LEU A 826 20.51 -14.45 9.51
CA LEU A 826 20.14 -13.13 10.02
C LEU A 826 18.67 -12.80 9.78
N THR A 827 18.07 -13.33 8.71
CA THR A 827 16.69 -13.08 8.30
C THR A 827 15.78 -14.21 8.75
N GLY A 828 14.60 -13.82 9.20
CA GLY A 828 13.53 -14.71 9.63
C GLY A 828 12.20 -14.09 9.26
N ASN A 829 11.09 -14.78 9.50
CA ASN A 829 9.78 -14.16 9.31
C ASN A 829 9.69 -12.92 10.20
N LYS A 830 9.23 -11.81 9.64
CA LYS A 830 9.11 -10.57 10.42
C LYS A 830 7.98 -10.75 11.41
N MET A 831 8.23 -10.35 12.67
CA MET A 831 7.24 -10.42 13.75
C MET A 831 6.23 -9.26 13.61
N ILE A 832 5.52 -9.30 12.49
CA ILE A 832 4.44 -8.41 12.08
C ILE A 832 3.24 -9.30 11.91
N ARG A 833 2.15 -8.94 12.58
CA ARG A 833 0.87 -9.64 12.53
C ARG A 833 -0.23 -8.63 12.29
N ALA A 834 -1.33 -9.09 11.73
CA ALA A 834 -2.54 -8.30 11.61
C ALA A 834 -3.64 -8.96 12.43
N VAL A 835 -4.40 -8.17 13.19
CA VAL A 835 -5.67 -8.63 13.74
C VAL A 835 -6.74 -8.16 12.77
N VAL A 836 -7.54 -9.13 12.33
CA VAL A 836 -8.63 -8.89 11.41
C VAL A 836 -9.95 -9.29 12.05
N GLU A 837 -10.99 -8.58 11.66
CA GLU A 837 -12.37 -9.00 11.88
C GLU A 837 -12.99 -9.32 10.53
N TYR A 838 -13.60 -10.48 10.44
CA TYR A 838 -14.33 -10.88 9.25
C TYR A 838 -15.72 -10.26 9.28
N GLU A 839 -16.22 -9.90 8.11
CA GLU A 839 -17.58 -9.42 7.96
C GLU A 839 -18.57 -10.52 8.36
N VAL A 840 -19.64 -10.14 9.05
CA VAL A 840 -20.75 -11.04 9.32
C VAL A 840 -21.50 -11.24 8.01
N ASP A 841 -21.25 -12.37 7.38
CA ASP A 841 -22.04 -12.88 6.28
C ASP A 841 -23.53 -12.91 6.65
N GLU A 842 -24.37 -12.64 5.64
CA GLU A 842 -25.79 -12.87 5.77
C GLU A 842 -26.07 -14.33 6.13
N PRO A 843 -26.97 -14.60 7.07
CA PRO A 843 -27.29 -15.97 7.43
C PRO A 843 -27.94 -16.65 6.23
N VAL A 844 -27.55 -17.88 5.95
CA VAL A 844 -28.13 -18.68 4.86
C VAL A 844 -28.92 -19.82 5.46
N ILE A 845 -30.20 -19.89 5.14
CA ILE A 845 -30.98 -21.10 5.41
C ILE A 845 -30.59 -22.15 4.36
N THR A 846 -29.95 -23.22 4.79
CA THR A 846 -29.50 -24.32 3.91
C THR A 846 -30.54 -25.43 3.81
N SER A 847 -31.42 -25.55 4.81
CA SER A 847 -32.58 -26.43 4.79
C SER A 847 -33.70 -25.84 5.64
N PRO A 848 -34.93 -25.73 5.12
CA PRO A 848 -35.33 -26.07 3.76
C PRO A 848 -34.77 -25.08 2.72
N GLN A 849 -34.51 -25.52 1.49
CA GLN A 849 -34.06 -24.63 0.41
C GLN A 849 -35.24 -23.98 -0.31
N ASN A 850 -35.01 -22.82 -0.94
CA ASN A 850 -36.05 -22.13 -1.70
C ASN A 850 -36.34 -22.88 -3.01
N ASN A 851 -37.48 -23.57 -3.03
CA ASN A 851 -38.34 -23.96 -4.16
C ASN A 851 -39.23 -25.13 -3.71
N GLU A 852 -40.29 -24.79 -2.96
CA GLU A 852 -41.40 -25.69 -2.60
C GLU A 852 -41.08 -26.79 -1.56
N PHE A 853 -40.67 -26.42 -0.34
CA PHE A 853 -40.77 -27.35 0.78
C PHE A 853 -42.22 -27.42 1.27
N PHE A 854 -42.93 -28.46 0.85
CA PHE A 854 -44.26 -28.81 1.31
C PHE A 854 -44.19 -29.91 2.36
N THR A 855 -44.81 -29.68 3.51
CA THR A 855 -44.77 -30.62 4.63
C THR A 855 -46.17 -30.84 5.19
N GLU A 856 -46.50 -32.11 5.47
CA GLU A 856 -47.67 -32.49 6.28
C GLU A 856 -47.36 -32.37 7.79
N ASN A 857 -46.09 -32.21 8.16
CA ASN A 857 -45.68 -32.02 9.53
C ASN A 857 -45.83 -30.56 9.92
N SER A 858 -46.49 -30.31 11.04
CA SER A 858 -46.58 -28.99 11.67
C SER A 858 -45.26 -28.52 12.28
N THR A 859 -44.20 -29.31 12.18
CA THR A 859 -42.85 -28.92 12.62
C THR A 859 -41.83 -29.11 11.52
N VAL A 860 -40.88 -28.18 11.44
CA VAL A 860 -39.70 -28.30 10.59
C VAL A 860 -38.45 -27.95 11.39
N THR A 861 -37.37 -28.66 11.13
CA THR A 861 -36.04 -28.25 11.59
C THR A 861 -35.44 -27.37 10.51
N VAL A 862 -35.30 -26.09 10.82
CA VAL A 862 -34.58 -25.13 9.99
C VAL A 862 -33.11 -25.23 10.33
N GLU A 863 -32.30 -25.54 9.32
CA GLU A 863 -30.85 -25.59 9.40
C GLU A 863 -30.27 -24.54 8.46
N GLY A 864 -29.15 -23.96 8.86
CA GLY A 864 -28.49 -22.93 8.09
C GLY A 864 -27.08 -22.70 8.56
N THR A 865 -26.40 -21.80 7.88
CA THR A 865 -25.07 -21.31 8.22
C THR A 865 -25.15 -19.83 8.48
N ALA A 866 -24.41 -19.34 9.45
CA ALA A 866 -24.25 -17.91 9.68
C ALA A 866 -22.92 -17.66 10.38
N SER A 867 -22.47 -16.42 10.38
CA SER A 867 -21.18 -16.08 10.95
C SER A 867 -21.10 -16.37 12.46
N PRO A 868 -19.94 -16.82 12.95
CA PRO A 868 -19.67 -17.02 14.38
C PRO A 868 -20.01 -15.78 15.22
N THR A 869 -20.32 -15.98 16.51
CA THR A 869 -20.68 -14.94 17.50
C THR A 869 -22.05 -14.27 17.30
N THR A 870 -22.76 -14.56 16.21
CA THR A 870 -24.14 -14.13 16.00
C THR A 870 -25.13 -15.07 16.72
N THR A 871 -26.38 -14.64 16.83
CA THR A 871 -27.54 -15.45 17.24
C THR A 871 -28.58 -15.33 16.16
N ILE A 872 -29.09 -16.45 15.66
CA ILE A 872 -30.22 -16.45 14.74
C ILE A 872 -31.50 -16.28 15.54
N HIS A 873 -32.27 -15.28 15.15
CA HIS A 873 -33.69 -15.18 15.41
C HIS A 873 -34.40 -15.62 14.15
N LEU A 874 -35.05 -16.77 14.21
CA LEU A 874 -35.83 -17.26 13.10
C LEU A 874 -37.22 -16.66 13.21
N GLU A 875 -37.59 -15.87 12.22
CA GLU A 875 -38.94 -15.36 12.09
C GLU A 875 -39.72 -16.28 11.16
N ASN A 876 -41.02 -16.45 11.47
CA ASN A 876 -41.99 -17.09 10.61
C ASN A 876 -43.15 -16.11 10.42
N ASN A 877 -43.40 -15.68 9.18
CA ASN A 877 -44.41 -14.67 8.85
C ASN A 877 -44.22 -13.35 9.66
N GLY A 878 -42.96 -12.98 9.92
CA GLY A 878 -42.59 -11.79 10.69
C GLY A 878 -42.73 -11.92 12.22
N GLU A 879 -43.13 -13.08 12.74
CA GLU A 879 -43.10 -13.36 14.18
C GLU A 879 -41.86 -14.18 14.57
N ASP A 880 -41.16 -13.78 15.64
CA ASP A 880 -40.01 -14.52 16.19
C ASP A 880 -40.47 -15.88 16.78
N VAL A 881 -40.10 -16.97 16.10
CA VAL A 881 -40.54 -18.33 16.44
C VAL A 881 -39.45 -19.18 17.07
N GLY A 882 -38.21 -18.68 17.12
CA GLY A 882 -37.14 -19.42 17.75
C GLY A 882 -35.79 -18.74 17.62
N THR A 883 -34.91 -19.10 18.54
CA THR A 883 -33.54 -18.59 18.56
C THR A 883 -32.55 -19.73 18.56
N ALA A 884 -31.50 -19.64 17.74
CA ALA A 884 -30.36 -20.55 17.81
C ALA A 884 -29.04 -19.80 17.95
N ASN A 885 -28.18 -20.34 18.81
CA ASN A 885 -26.77 -19.99 18.80
C ASN A 885 -26.07 -20.74 17.66
N ILE A 886 -25.10 -20.09 17.04
CA ILE A 886 -24.25 -20.71 16.01
C ILE A 886 -23.31 -21.73 16.66
N ARG A 887 -23.16 -22.90 16.04
CA ARG A 887 -22.21 -23.94 16.45
C ARG A 887 -20.81 -23.60 15.96
N ASP A 888 -19.80 -24.30 16.49
CA ASP A 888 -18.38 -24.08 16.15
C ASP A 888 -18.09 -24.26 14.64
N ASP A 889 -18.92 -25.00 13.91
CA ASP A 889 -18.83 -25.22 12.47
C ASP A 889 -19.62 -24.19 11.63
N GLY A 890 -20.12 -23.12 12.25
CA GLY A 890 -20.93 -22.08 11.59
C GLY A 890 -22.39 -22.48 11.36
N SER A 891 -22.79 -23.71 11.71
CA SER A 891 -24.16 -24.17 11.51
C SER A 891 -25.09 -23.75 12.65
N PHE A 892 -26.36 -23.52 12.33
CA PHE A 892 -27.43 -23.42 13.32
C PHE A 892 -28.55 -24.40 13.01
N SER A 893 -29.40 -24.65 14.01
CA SER A 893 -30.60 -25.46 13.84
C SER A 893 -31.67 -25.02 14.84
N VAL A 894 -32.86 -24.75 14.33
CA VAL A 894 -34.04 -24.39 15.12
C VAL A 894 -35.18 -25.30 14.70
N GLU A 895 -35.83 -25.95 15.65
CA GLU A 895 -37.10 -26.62 15.41
C GLU A 895 -38.23 -25.61 15.57
N VAL A 896 -39.06 -25.46 14.55
CA VAL A 896 -40.14 -24.47 14.48
C VAL A 896 -41.46 -25.16 14.22
N GLU A 897 -42.48 -24.75 14.98
CA GLU A 897 -43.87 -25.05 14.66
C GLU A 897 -44.34 -24.14 13.53
N LEU A 898 -44.82 -24.75 12.47
CA LEU A 898 -45.37 -24.09 11.31
C LEU A 898 -46.89 -23.97 11.47
N SER A 899 -47.43 -22.82 11.08
CA SER A 899 -48.86 -22.61 10.96
C SER A 899 -49.38 -23.26 9.67
N GLU A 900 -50.66 -23.60 9.60
CA GLU A 900 -51.27 -24.03 8.33
C GLU A 900 -51.11 -22.94 7.26
N GLY A 901 -50.83 -23.35 6.01
CA GLY A 901 -50.62 -22.43 4.89
C GLY A 901 -49.16 -21.98 4.75
N LEU A 902 -48.95 -20.78 4.17
CA LEU A 902 -47.63 -20.24 3.90
C LEU A 902 -46.94 -19.78 5.20
N ASN A 903 -45.70 -20.20 5.35
CA ASN A 903 -44.77 -19.84 6.41
C ASN A 903 -43.54 -19.24 5.73
N GLU A 904 -43.32 -17.96 5.93
CA GLU A 904 -42.16 -17.22 5.43
C GLU A 904 -41.08 -17.27 6.50
N LEU A 905 -40.15 -18.21 6.34
CA LEU A 905 -39.04 -18.41 7.26
C LEU A 905 -37.89 -17.50 6.87
N GLN A 906 -37.51 -16.61 7.77
CA GLN A 906 -36.36 -15.74 7.59
C GLN A 906 -35.45 -15.85 8.80
N ALA A 907 -34.20 -16.24 8.57
CA ALA A 907 -33.19 -16.21 9.61
C ALA A 907 -32.68 -14.78 9.71
N ILE A 908 -32.90 -14.15 10.86
CA ILE A 908 -32.34 -12.84 11.18
C ILE A 908 -31.14 -13.07 12.07
N SER A 909 -29.96 -12.79 11.51
CA SER A 909 -28.74 -12.81 12.29
C SER A 909 -28.70 -11.56 13.17
N LYS A 910 -28.43 -11.75 14.46
CA LYS A 910 -28.25 -10.67 15.41
C LYS A 910 -26.94 -10.81 16.15
N GLN A 911 -26.26 -9.69 16.36
CA GLN A 911 -25.05 -9.59 17.16
C GLN A 911 -25.20 -8.43 18.14
N GLY A 912 -24.99 -8.68 19.44
CA GLY A 912 -25.24 -7.66 20.47
C GLY A 912 -26.68 -7.13 20.53
N GLY A 913 -27.66 -7.84 19.94
CA GLY A 913 -29.06 -7.43 19.84
C GLY A 913 -29.41 -6.57 18.62
N LYS A 914 -28.42 -6.16 17.81
CA LYS A 914 -28.63 -5.49 16.53
C LYS A 914 -28.74 -6.51 15.39
N VAL A 915 -29.55 -6.21 14.38
CA VAL A 915 -29.69 -7.05 13.18
C VAL A 915 -28.46 -6.85 12.31
N THR A 916 -27.78 -7.94 11.96
CA THR A 916 -26.54 -7.90 11.16
C THR A 916 -26.73 -8.35 9.73
N GLY A 917 -27.80 -9.07 9.45
CA GLY A 917 -28.12 -9.60 8.13
C GLY A 917 -29.39 -10.42 8.22
N LYS A 918 -30.08 -10.56 7.10
CA LYS A 918 -31.25 -11.41 6.97
C LYS A 918 -31.00 -12.41 5.87
N SER A 919 -31.44 -13.64 6.08
CA SER A 919 -31.44 -14.61 4.99
C SER A 919 -32.43 -14.20 3.93
N ASP A 920 -32.25 -14.73 2.73
CA ASP A 920 -33.36 -14.91 1.81
C ASP A 920 -34.55 -15.55 2.53
N VAL A 921 -35.75 -15.07 2.23
CA VAL A 921 -36.98 -15.64 2.77
C VAL A 921 -37.17 -17.03 2.16
N VAL A 922 -37.15 -18.06 3.01
CA VAL A 922 -37.47 -19.42 2.63
C VAL A 922 -38.96 -19.65 2.87
N LYS A 923 -39.68 -19.83 1.77
CA LYS A 923 -41.12 -20.08 1.79
C LYS A 923 -41.38 -21.58 2.02
N VAL A 924 -41.96 -21.91 3.16
CA VAL A 924 -42.43 -23.27 3.51
C VAL A 924 -43.95 -23.24 3.58
N SER A 925 -44.62 -24.19 2.94
CA SER A 925 -46.07 -24.28 3.08
C SER A 925 -46.46 -25.58 3.77
N VAL A 926 -47.17 -25.45 4.90
CA VAL A 926 -47.82 -26.59 5.52
C VAL A 926 -49.12 -26.81 4.79
N VAL A 927 -49.31 -28.02 4.26
CA VAL A 927 -50.58 -28.38 3.64
C VAL A 927 -51.64 -28.35 4.74
N PRO A 928 -52.66 -27.48 4.64
CA PRO A 928 -53.72 -27.42 5.64
C PRO A 928 -54.45 -28.76 5.74
N GLU A 929 -54.95 -29.11 6.93
CA GLU A 929 -55.73 -30.35 7.10
C GLU A 929 -56.97 -30.37 6.19
N GLU A 930 -57.53 -29.18 5.90
CA GLU A 930 -58.53 -28.95 4.84
C GLU A 930 -57.98 -27.99 3.76
N PRO A 931 -57.43 -28.49 2.64
CA PRO A 931 -56.81 -27.66 1.61
C PRO A 931 -57.83 -26.82 0.82
N VAL A 932 -59.13 -27.03 1.00
CA VAL A 932 -60.18 -26.20 0.39
C VAL A 932 -61.16 -25.72 1.46
N GLN A 933 -61.25 -24.41 1.64
CA GLN A 933 -62.18 -23.75 2.54
C GLN A 933 -63.21 -22.95 1.75
N ARG A 934 -64.49 -22.98 2.16
CA ARG A 934 -65.51 -22.06 1.63
C ARG A 934 -65.91 -21.04 2.67
N LEU A 935 -65.75 -19.76 2.36
CA LEU A 935 -66.23 -18.64 3.18
C LEU A 935 -67.50 -18.07 2.53
N SER A 936 -68.64 -18.24 3.20
CA SER A 936 -69.94 -17.86 2.67
C SER A 936 -70.96 -17.60 3.77
N GLY A 937 -71.96 -16.77 3.45
CA GLY A 937 -73.19 -16.68 4.23
C GLY A 937 -74.44 -16.77 3.35
N GLU A 938 -75.63 -16.53 3.90
CA GLU A 938 -76.89 -16.66 3.14
C GLU A 938 -77.01 -15.58 2.06
N ILE A 939 -76.49 -14.38 2.34
CA ILE A 939 -76.44 -13.24 1.43
C ILE A 939 -75.05 -12.58 1.46
N ARG A 940 -74.78 -11.71 0.47
CA ARG A 940 -73.47 -11.02 0.30
C ARG A 940 -72.95 -10.30 1.54
N TYR A 941 -73.83 -9.77 2.38
CA TYR A 941 -73.45 -9.10 3.63
C TYR A 941 -72.88 -10.12 4.63
N ASP A 942 -73.50 -11.29 4.73
CA ASP A 942 -73.03 -12.38 5.59
C ASP A 942 -71.72 -12.98 5.07
N THR A 943 -71.55 -13.08 3.74
CA THR A 943 -70.26 -13.49 3.14
C THR A 943 -69.16 -12.50 3.50
N ALA A 944 -69.41 -11.18 3.40
CA ALA A 944 -68.46 -10.16 3.81
C ALA A 944 -68.08 -10.28 5.29
N ILE A 945 -69.05 -10.59 6.16
CA ILE A 945 -68.83 -10.85 7.59
C ILE A 945 -67.99 -12.13 7.79
N ALA A 946 -68.28 -13.21 7.07
CA ALA A 946 -67.50 -14.44 7.15
C ALA A 946 -66.03 -14.23 6.72
N ILE A 947 -65.81 -13.42 5.68
CA ILE A 947 -64.47 -13.02 5.22
C ILE A 947 -63.77 -12.16 6.28
N SER A 948 -64.48 -11.21 6.88
CA SER A 948 -63.98 -10.39 7.99
C SER A 948 -63.54 -11.24 9.19
N GLN A 949 -64.36 -12.23 9.57
CA GLN A 949 -64.06 -13.12 10.69
C GLN A 949 -62.88 -14.06 10.41
N ALA A 950 -62.67 -14.43 9.15
CA ALA A 950 -61.51 -15.24 8.74
C ALA A 950 -60.21 -14.42 8.75
N GLY A 951 -60.24 -13.16 8.31
CA GLY A 951 -59.04 -12.33 8.17
C GLY A 951 -58.67 -11.44 9.37
N TRP A 952 -59.63 -11.13 10.26
CA TRP A 952 -59.43 -10.13 11.30
C TRP A 952 -60.03 -10.57 12.63
N SER A 953 -59.19 -10.77 13.64
CA SER A 953 -59.65 -10.93 15.03
C SER A 953 -60.06 -9.58 15.65
N GLN A 954 -59.37 -8.51 15.28
CA GLN A 954 -59.62 -7.10 15.62
C GLN A 954 -59.27 -6.21 14.42
N ALA A 955 -59.92 -5.05 14.28
CA ALA A 955 -59.52 -4.01 13.34
C ALA A 955 -59.91 -2.62 13.88
N ASP A 956 -58.98 -1.67 13.92
CA ASP A 956 -59.24 -0.32 14.43
C ASP A 956 -60.15 0.50 13.49
N THR A 957 -60.09 0.18 12.20
CA THR A 957 -60.88 0.80 11.13
C THR A 957 -61.63 -0.27 10.33
N VAL A 958 -62.83 0.06 9.85
CA VAL A 958 -63.57 -0.73 8.86
C VAL A 958 -63.83 0.11 7.62
N VAL A 959 -63.67 -0.47 6.43
CA VAL A 959 -64.10 0.17 5.19
C VAL A 959 -65.52 -0.28 4.88
N LEU A 960 -66.45 0.66 4.74
CA LEU A 960 -67.85 0.37 4.47
C LEU A 960 -68.22 0.75 3.05
N SER A 961 -68.76 -0.21 2.31
CA SER A 961 -69.23 -0.02 0.94
C SER A 961 -70.66 -0.53 0.75
N ARG A 962 -71.32 -0.09 -0.33
CA ARG A 962 -72.67 -0.57 -0.67
C ARG A 962 -72.60 -1.94 -1.33
N GLY A 963 -73.45 -2.87 -0.90
CA GLY A 963 -73.41 -4.25 -1.37
C GLY A 963 -74.00 -4.47 -2.76
N LEU A 964 -74.81 -3.55 -3.31
CA LEU A 964 -75.59 -3.78 -4.53
C LEU A 964 -75.00 -3.14 -5.81
N GLU A 965 -74.05 -2.23 -5.68
CA GLU A 965 -73.38 -1.58 -6.82
C GLU A 965 -71.90 -1.32 -6.50
N PHE A 966 -71.02 -1.50 -7.49
CA PHE A 966 -69.56 -1.50 -7.29
C PHE A 966 -68.87 -0.14 -7.48
N ALA A 967 -69.57 0.86 -8.04
CA ALA A 967 -68.94 2.02 -8.67
C ALA A 967 -67.93 2.76 -7.78
N ASP A 968 -68.25 2.93 -6.50
CA ASP A 968 -67.43 3.67 -5.53
C ASP A 968 -66.48 2.77 -4.73
N ALA A 969 -66.50 1.46 -4.99
CA ALA A 969 -65.84 0.44 -4.20
C ALA A 969 -64.62 -0.20 -4.89
N LEU A 970 -64.54 -0.13 -6.23
CA LEU A 970 -63.50 -0.82 -7.00
C LEU A 970 -62.07 -0.38 -6.65
N ALA A 971 -61.91 0.89 -6.28
CA ALA A 971 -60.62 1.43 -5.84
C ALA A 971 -60.36 1.21 -4.33
N GLY A 972 -61.32 0.62 -3.61
CA GLY A 972 -61.30 0.52 -2.15
C GLY A 972 -60.40 -0.57 -1.59
N VAL A 973 -60.04 -1.59 -2.37
CA VAL A 973 -59.23 -2.73 -1.89
C VAL A 973 -57.82 -2.28 -1.48
N PRO A 974 -57.05 -1.52 -2.29
CA PRO A 974 -55.76 -0.99 -1.84
C PRO A 974 -55.85 -0.09 -0.60
N LEU A 975 -56.95 0.64 -0.44
CA LEU A 975 -57.17 1.46 0.75
C LEU A 975 -57.45 0.60 1.98
N ALA A 976 -58.29 -0.42 1.83
CA ALA A 976 -58.63 -1.34 2.90
C ALA A 976 -57.40 -2.10 3.39
N GLU A 977 -56.56 -2.58 2.47
CA GLU A 977 -55.29 -3.24 2.80
C GLU A 977 -54.33 -2.29 3.52
N LYS A 978 -54.16 -1.07 3.00
CA LYS A 978 -53.35 -0.05 3.65
C LYS A 978 -53.79 0.29 5.09
N LEU A 979 -55.10 0.22 5.35
CA LEU A 979 -55.68 0.46 6.67
C LEU A 979 -55.72 -0.81 7.53
N ASN A 980 -55.26 -1.96 7.01
CA ASN A 980 -55.43 -3.30 7.59
C ASN A 980 -56.87 -3.54 8.05
N ALA A 981 -57.84 -3.17 7.20
CA ALA A 981 -59.25 -3.11 7.53
C ALA A 981 -60.06 -4.02 6.60
N PRO A 982 -61.06 -4.76 7.10
CA PRO A 982 -61.98 -5.48 6.23
C PRO A 982 -62.89 -4.49 5.47
N ILE A 983 -63.31 -4.89 4.26
CA ILE A 983 -64.45 -4.25 3.59
C ILE A 983 -65.72 -4.96 4.02
N LEU A 984 -66.59 -4.24 4.74
CA LEU A 984 -67.95 -4.68 5.03
C LEU A 984 -68.96 -4.02 4.09
N LEU A 985 -70.11 -4.68 3.94
CA LEU A 985 -71.15 -4.25 3.03
C LEU A 985 -72.39 -3.76 3.79
N THR A 986 -73.06 -2.76 3.23
CA THR A 986 -74.35 -2.25 3.72
C THR A 986 -75.33 -2.00 2.57
N ARG A 987 -76.61 -1.78 2.89
CA ARG A 987 -77.58 -1.23 1.93
C ARG A 987 -77.41 0.28 1.87
N SER A 988 -77.93 0.90 0.81
CA SER A 988 -77.81 2.35 0.63
C SER A 988 -78.57 3.16 1.68
N ASP A 989 -79.69 2.67 2.18
CA ASP A 989 -80.61 3.39 3.06
C ASP A 989 -80.81 2.72 4.44
N GLU A 990 -80.14 1.60 4.71
CA GLU A 990 -80.30 0.83 5.95
C GLU A 990 -79.01 0.08 6.30
N LEU A 991 -78.50 0.26 7.53
CA LEU A 991 -77.36 -0.51 8.02
C LEU A 991 -77.81 -1.95 8.29
N TYR A 992 -77.08 -2.93 7.74
CA TYR A 992 -77.35 -4.32 8.06
C TYR A 992 -76.94 -4.59 9.51
N ALA A 993 -77.88 -5.08 10.33
CA ALA A 993 -77.67 -5.23 11.78
C ALA A 993 -76.45 -6.09 12.11
N ASP A 994 -76.21 -7.16 11.35
CA ASP A 994 -75.05 -8.03 11.58
C ASP A 994 -73.74 -7.39 11.08
N THR A 995 -73.80 -6.45 10.12
CA THR A 995 -72.63 -5.62 9.77
C THR A 995 -72.23 -4.75 10.95
N LEU A 996 -73.18 -4.12 11.65
CA LEU A 996 -72.89 -3.35 12.86
C LEU A 996 -72.31 -4.24 13.96
N ALA A 997 -72.89 -5.42 14.18
CA ALA A 997 -72.39 -6.37 15.15
C ALA A 997 -70.95 -6.83 14.84
N GLU A 998 -70.61 -6.99 13.56
CA GLU A 998 -69.25 -7.33 13.14
C GLU A 998 -68.26 -6.16 13.36
N ILE A 999 -68.67 -4.91 13.10
CA ILE A 999 -67.87 -3.71 13.43
C ILE A 999 -67.59 -3.66 14.94
N GLU A 1000 -68.60 -3.95 15.77
CA GLU A 1000 -68.45 -4.02 17.22
C GLU A 1000 -67.54 -5.19 17.66
N ARG A 1001 -67.66 -6.35 17.01
CA ARG A 1001 -66.80 -7.53 17.27
C ARG A 1001 -65.34 -7.22 16.98
N LEU A 1002 -65.07 -6.51 15.89
CA LEU A 1002 -63.73 -6.07 15.50
C LEU A 1002 -63.14 -5.03 16.45
N GLY A 1003 -63.94 -4.42 17.33
CA GLY A 1003 -63.50 -3.35 18.22
C GLY A 1003 -63.13 -2.06 17.47
N ALA A 1004 -63.67 -1.87 16.26
CA ALA A 1004 -63.34 -0.72 15.43
C ALA A 1004 -63.80 0.58 16.09
N SER A 1005 -62.96 1.61 15.98
CA SER A 1005 -63.28 2.96 16.45
C SER A 1005 -63.59 3.91 15.30
N LYS A 1006 -63.23 3.52 14.06
CA LYS A 1006 -63.39 4.33 12.87
C LYS A 1006 -64.03 3.54 11.72
N VAL A 1007 -64.87 4.19 10.94
CA VAL A 1007 -65.42 3.64 9.69
C VAL A 1007 -65.16 4.59 8.53
N VAL A 1008 -64.52 4.07 7.49
CA VAL A 1008 -64.30 4.78 6.22
C VAL A 1008 -65.39 4.40 5.24
N VAL A 1009 -66.26 5.34 4.92
CA VAL A 1009 -67.42 5.12 4.03
C VAL A 1009 -67.05 5.49 2.60
N LEU A 1010 -67.17 4.52 1.69
CA LEU A 1010 -66.89 4.72 0.27
C LEU A 1010 -68.17 5.09 -0.48
N GLY A 1011 -68.17 6.27 -1.09
CA GLY A 1011 -69.27 6.79 -1.89
C GLY A 1011 -70.11 7.84 -1.18
N GLY A 1012 -70.78 8.66 -2.00
CA GLY A 1012 -71.60 9.78 -1.53
C GLY A 1012 -72.88 9.36 -0.84
N THR A 1013 -73.69 10.33 -0.44
CA THR A 1013 -74.97 10.09 0.26
C THR A 1013 -76.00 9.33 -0.58
N GLY A 1014 -75.87 9.35 -1.91
CA GLY A 1014 -76.66 8.52 -2.81
C GLY A 1014 -76.22 7.05 -2.85
N ALA A 1015 -74.97 6.75 -2.47
CA ALA A 1015 -74.44 5.40 -2.38
C ALA A 1015 -74.73 4.78 -1.01
N ILE A 1016 -74.42 5.54 0.05
CA ILE A 1016 -74.69 5.21 1.46
C ILE A 1016 -75.23 6.47 2.13
N SER A 1017 -76.51 6.45 2.50
CA SER A 1017 -77.25 7.60 3.04
C SER A 1017 -76.69 8.14 4.35
N ASP A 1018 -77.05 9.38 4.67
CA ASP A 1018 -76.68 10.00 5.94
C ASP A 1018 -77.31 9.28 7.14
N ASP A 1019 -78.45 8.60 6.95
CA ASP A 1019 -79.12 7.82 7.99
C ASP A 1019 -78.24 6.64 8.45
N VAL A 1020 -77.58 5.96 7.50
CA VAL A 1020 -76.62 4.87 7.81
C VAL A 1020 -75.42 5.40 8.58
N THR A 1021 -74.85 6.55 8.16
CA THR A 1021 -73.70 7.13 8.90
C THR A 1021 -74.10 7.66 10.26
N ALA A 1022 -75.29 8.25 10.41
CA ALA A 1022 -75.80 8.70 11.70
C ALA A 1022 -76.04 7.53 12.66
N GLU A 1023 -76.45 6.36 12.16
CA GLU A 1023 -76.56 5.14 12.95
C GLU A 1023 -75.18 4.66 13.45
N LEU A 1024 -74.15 4.69 12.61
CA LEU A 1024 -72.77 4.34 13.00
C LEU A 1024 -72.18 5.33 14.02
N GLU A 1025 -72.39 6.64 13.81
CA GLU A 1025 -71.97 7.69 14.76
C GLU A 1025 -72.66 7.54 16.12
N ALA A 1026 -73.94 7.16 16.14
CA ALA A 1026 -74.69 6.92 17.37
C ALA A 1026 -74.15 5.72 18.18
N SER A 1027 -73.48 4.79 17.51
CA SER A 1027 -72.74 3.67 18.12
C SER A 1027 -71.34 4.06 18.61
N GLY A 1028 -70.94 5.34 18.47
CA GLY A 1028 -69.68 5.88 18.99
C GLY A 1028 -68.49 5.77 18.04
N LEU A 1029 -68.75 5.51 16.75
CA LEU A 1029 -67.72 5.38 15.71
C LEU A 1029 -67.38 6.73 15.08
N ASP A 1030 -66.10 6.95 14.77
CA ASP A 1030 -65.64 8.08 13.96
C ASP A 1030 -65.84 7.79 12.47
N ILE A 1031 -66.51 8.66 11.74
CA ILE A 1031 -66.88 8.43 10.34
C ILE A 1031 -66.09 9.34 9.41
N GLU A 1032 -65.30 8.73 8.52
CA GLU A 1032 -64.66 9.42 7.40
C GLU A 1032 -65.33 9.00 6.10
N ARG A 1033 -65.90 9.94 5.36
CA ARG A 1033 -66.52 9.65 4.06
C ARG A 1033 -65.60 10.06 2.92
N LEU A 1034 -65.28 9.12 2.03
CA LEU A 1034 -64.54 9.37 0.79
C LEU A 1034 -65.52 9.30 -0.39
N ALA A 1035 -65.86 10.46 -0.94
CA ALA A 1035 -66.88 10.58 -1.97
C ALA A 1035 -66.62 11.79 -2.89
N GLY A 1036 -66.54 11.53 -4.19
CA GLY A 1036 -66.65 12.56 -5.23
C GLY A 1036 -68.06 12.65 -5.80
N GLU A 1037 -68.29 13.57 -6.74
CA GLU A 1037 -69.54 13.67 -7.49
C GLU A 1037 -69.70 12.51 -8.48
N THR A 1038 -68.57 11.89 -8.87
CA THR A 1038 -68.53 10.75 -9.78
C THR A 1038 -67.61 9.65 -9.25
N ARG A 1039 -67.80 8.41 -9.73
CA ARG A 1039 -66.93 7.27 -9.40
C ARG A 1039 -65.44 7.53 -9.70
N TYR A 1040 -65.15 8.39 -10.67
CA TYR A 1040 -63.78 8.75 -11.06
C TYR A 1040 -63.15 9.69 -10.02
N GLU A 1041 -63.93 10.61 -9.48
CA GLU A 1041 -63.50 11.49 -8.39
C GLU A 1041 -63.41 10.72 -7.07
N THR A 1042 -64.34 9.81 -6.78
CA THR A 1042 -64.22 8.92 -5.61
C THR A 1042 -62.95 8.07 -5.70
N ALA A 1043 -62.64 7.48 -6.86
CA ALA A 1043 -61.40 6.73 -7.07
C ALA A 1043 -60.14 7.60 -6.89
N ALA A 1044 -60.14 8.85 -7.38
CA ALA A 1044 -59.05 9.79 -7.18
C ALA A 1044 -58.84 10.15 -5.69
N LEU A 1045 -59.91 10.38 -4.93
CA LEU A 1045 -59.83 10.64 -3.49
C LEU A 1045 -59.34 9.43 -2.70
N ILE A 1046 -59.75 8.22 -3.11
CA ILE A 1046 -59.22 6.98 -2.54
C ILE A 1046 -57.73 6.85 -2.88
N ALA A 1047 -57.33 7.13 -4.12
CA ALA A 1047 -55.94 7.07 -4.56
C ALA A 1047 -55.01 7.97 -3.74
N GLU A 1048 -55.43 9.20 -3.40
CA GLU A 1048 -54.68 10.09 -2.51
C GLU A 1048 -54.54 9.53 -1.08
N LYS A 1049 -55.48 8.71 -0.62
CA LYS A 1049 -55.39 8.04 0.69
C LYS A 1049 -54.50 6.79 0.63
N VAL A 1050 -54.56 6.06 -0.50
CA VAL A 1050 -53.66 4.93 -0.78
C VAL A 1050 -52.21 5.40 -0.88
N ALA A 1051 -51.95 6.54 -1.53
CA ALA A 1051 -50.60 7.05 -1.77
C ALA A 1051 -50.49 8.56 -1.47
N PRO A 1052 -50.51 8.97 -0.18
CA PRO A 1052 -50.49 10.38 0.23
C PRO A 1052 -49.17 11.09 -0.06
N ASN A 1053 -48.10 10.33 -0.29
CA ASN A 1053 -46.76 10.85 -0.61
C ASN A 1053 -46.43 10.74 -2.11
N GLY A 1054 -47.41 10.37 -2.95
CA GLY A 1054 -47.19 10.03 -4.35
C GLY A 1054 -47.03 8.54 -4.60
N SER A 1055 -47.11 8.15 -5.88
CA SER A 1055 -46.98 6.77 -6.37
C SER A 1055 -46.45 6.79 -7.80
N GLU A 1056 -45.28 6.16 -7.99
CA GLU A 1056 -44.60 6.07 -9.30
C GLU A 1056 -45.44 5.29 -10.32
N GLN A 1057 -46.16 4.26 -9.85
CA GLN A 1057 -46.99 3.39 -10.68
C GLN A 1057 -48.46 3.39 -10.23
N VAL A 1058 -49.38 3.53 -11.19
CA VAL A 1058 -50.83 3.42 -10.93
C VAL A 1058 -51.50 2.43 -11.86
N VAL A 1059 -52.63 1.90 -11.42
CA VAL A 1059 -53.49 1.05 -12.24
C VAL A 1059 -54.62 1.89 -12.83
N VAL A 1060 -54.85 1.79 -14.14
CA VAL A 1060 -56.01 2.39 -14.82
C VAL A 1060 -56.92 1.29 -15.38
N ALA A 1061 -58.14 1.22 -14.85
CA ALA A 1061 -59.15 0.26 -15.29
C ALA A 1061 -60.45 0.96 -15.73
N SER A 1062 -61.29 0.23 -16.46
CA SER A 1062 -62.61 0.75 -16.86
C SER A 1062 -63.49 1.01 -15.64
N GLY A 1063 -64.00 2.23 -15.50
CA GLY A 1063 -65.00 2.53 -14.49
C GLY A 1063 -66.41 2.05 -14.85
N ARG A 1064 -66.62 1.42 -16.02
CA ARG A 1064 -67.96 1.01 -16.50
C ARG A 1064 -68.33 -0.42 -16.13
N ASP A 1065 -67.34 -1.29 -15.99
CA ASP A 1065 -67.50 -2.68 -15.58
C ASP A 1065 -66.49 -2.99 -14.46
N PHE A 1066 -66.73 -4.07 -13.72
CA PHE A 1066 -65.91 -4.42 -12.55
C PHE A 1066 -64.78 -5.44 -12.79
N PRO A 1067 -64.85 -6.41 -13.72
CA PRO A 1067 -63.92 -7.54 -13.70
C PRO A 1067 -62.46 -7.16 -13.87
N ASP A 1068 -62.16 -6.16 -14.70
CA ASP A 1068 -60.79 -5.69 -14.94
C ASP A 1068 -60.19 -5.10 -13.66
N ALA A 1069 -60.89 -4.16 -13.03
CA ALA A 1069 -60.45 -3.54 -11.77
C ALA A 1069 -60.39 -4.57 -10.63
N MET A 1070 -61.31 -5.54 -10.61
CA MET A 1070 -61.33 -6.59 -9.59
C MET A 1070 -60.16 -7.56 -9.73
N SER A 1071 -59.79 -7.90 -10.96
CA SER A 1071 -58.75 -8.90 -11.23
C SER A 1071 -57.36 -8.46 -10.81
N VAL A 1072 -57.13 -7.15 -10.74
CA VAL A 1072 -55.89 -6.53 -10.26
C VAL A 1072 -56.02 -6.04 -8.82
N ALA A 1073 -57.19 -6.12 -8.20
CA ALA A 1073 -57.46 -5.45 -6.92
C ALA A 1073 -56.56 -5.91 -5.78
N ALA A 1074 -56.30 -7.22 -5.68
CA ALA A 1074 -55.42 -7.79 -4.66
C ALA A 1074 -53.95 -7.45 -4.94
N HIS A 1075 -53.49 -7.59 -6.18
CA HIS A 1075 -52.13 -7.19 -6.60
C HIS A 1075 -51.87 -5.70 -6.38
N ALA A 1076 -52.81 -4.85 -6.78
CA ALA A 1076 -52.71 -3.41 -6.54
C ALA A 1076 -52.70 -3.06 -5.04
N ALA A 1077 -53.32 -3.87 -4.20
CA ALA A 1077 -53.28 -3.68 -2.76
C ALA A 1077 -51.93 -4.10 -2.15
N ASN A 1078 -51.38 -5.24 -2.56
CA ASN A 1078 -50.07 -5.72 -2.12
C ASN A 1078 -48.94 -4.74 -2.51
N GLU A 1079 -49.00 -4.22 -3.74
CA GLU A 1079 -48.02 -3.28 -4.29
C GLU A 1079 -48.26 -1.82 -3.87
N GLY A 1080 -49.31 -1.56 -3.08
CA GLY A 1080 -49.69 -0.19 -2.69
C GLY A 1080 -50.07 0.72 -3.86
N MET A 1081 -50.38 0.15 -5.03
CA MET A 1081 -50.74 0.87 -6.25
C MET A 1081 -52.17 1.43 -6.17
N PRO A 1082 -52.37 2.73 -6.36
CA PRO A 1082 -53.69 3.29 -6.50
C PRO A 1082 -54.42 2.79 -7.76
N ILE A 1083 -55.68 2.36 -7.60
CA ILE A 1083 -56.55 2.04 -8.73
C ILE A 1083 -57.36 3.27 -9.12
N LEU A 1084 -57.11 3.75 -10.33
CA LEU A 1084 -57.84 4.83 -10.96
C LEU A 1084 -58.79 4.31 -12.02
N LEU A 1085 -59.92 5.00 -12.18
CA LEU A 1085 -60.96 4.60 -13.12
C LEU A 1085 -60.99 5.54 -14.33
N THR A 1086 -61.30 4.98 -15.50
CA THR A 1086 -61.45 5.75 -16.74
C THR A 1086 -62.74 5.41 -17.50
N ARG A 1087 -63.10 6.24 -18.49
CA ARG A 1087 -64.10 5.89 -19.49
C ARG A 1087 -63.38 5.19 -20.66
N PRO A 1088 -64.08 4.36 -21.46
CA PRO A 1088 -63.41 3.64 -22.54
C PRO A 1088 -62.61 4.52 -23.51
N ASN A 1089 -63.08 5.73 -23.79
CA ASN A 1089 -62.50 6.63 -24.80
C ASN A 1089 -62.23 8.05 -24.29
N GLU A 1090 -62.19 8.25 -22.98
CA GLU A 1090 -61.99 9.59 -22.39
C GLU A 1090 -61.39 9.43 -20.99
N LEU A 1091 -60.20 10.00 -20.78
CA LEU A 1091 -59.60 10.11 -19.45
C LEU A 1091 -60.31 11.22 -18.65
N PRO A 1092 -61.02 10.92 -17.56
CA PRO A 1092 -61.67 11.96 -16.75
C PRO A 1092 -60.64 12.92 -16.15
N ALA A 1093 -60.99 14.20 -16.02
CA ALA A 1093 -60.10 15.21 -15.45
C ALA A 1093 -59.64 14.87 -14.02
N ALA A 1094 -60.53 14.28 -13.21
CA ALA A 1094 -60.17 13.82 -11.87
C ALA A 1094 -59.08 12.74 -11.90
N THR A 1095 -59.12 11.86 -12.89
CA THR A 1095 -58.12 10.80 -13.08
C THR A 1095 -56.78 11.37 -13.52
N SER A 1096 -56.76 12.27 -14.52
CA SER A 1096 -55.50 12.89 -14.96
C SER A 1096 -54.86 13.74 -13.86
N THR A 1097 -55.65 14.49 -13.10
CA THR A 1097 -55.14 15.28 -11.96
C THR A 1097 -54.61 14.39 -10.85
N ALA A 1098 -55.25 13.25 -10.56
CA ALA A 1098 -54.71 12.30 -9.59
C ALA A 1098 -53.34 11.76 -10.01
N ILE A 1099 -53.17 11.39 -11.29
CA ILE A 1099 -51.89 10.92 -11.84
C ILE A 1099 -50.80 11.99 -11.70
N GLU A 1100 -51.12 13.25 -12.02
CA GLU A 1100 -50.19 14.37 -11.87
C GLU A 1100 -49.82 14.62 -10.40
N ASN A 1101 -50.81 14.62 -9.49
CA ASN A 1101 -50.61 14.84 -8.06
C ASN A 1101 -49.80 13.72 -7.40
N LEU A 1102 -49.97 12.49 -7.89
CA LEU A 1102 -49.22 11.32 -7.41
C LEU A 1102 -47.78 11.30 -7.94
N GLY A 1103 -47.42 12.14 -8.91
CA GLY A 1103 -46.08 12.13 -9.51
C GLY A 1103 -45.80 10.86 -10.34
N THR A 1104 -46.86 10.22 -10.84
CA THR A 1104 -46.80 8.93 -11.53
C THR A 1104 -46.04 9.02 -12.85
N THR A 1105 -45.11 8.09 -13.07
CA THR A 1105 -44.34 7.93 -14.31
C THR A 1105 -44.80 6.75 -15.14
N ASP A 1106 -45.42 5.75 -14.52
CA ASP A 1106 -45.83 4.51 -15.16
C ASP A 1106 -47.28 4.13 -14.87
N THR A 1107 -47.97 3.62 -15.89
CA THR A 1107 -49.39 3.29 -15.80
C THR A 1107 -49.65 1.88 -16.32
N LEU A 1108 -50.19 1.02 -15.45
CA LEU A 1108 -50.70 -0.28 -15.87
C LEU A 1108 -52.17 -0.18 -16.27
N ILE A 1109 -52.46 -0.32 -17.55
CA ILE A 1109 -53.83 -0.42 -18.06
C ILE A 1109 -54.30 -1.87 -17.94
N VAL A 1110 -55.38 -2.07 -17.19
CA VAL A 1110 -56.02 -3.37 -17.05
C VAL A 1110 -57.30 -3.41 -17.88
N GLY A 1111 -57.30 -4.26 -18.89
CA GLY A 1111 -58.42 -4.46 -19.80
C GLY A 1111 -58.07 -4.28 -21.28
N GLY A 1112 -58.88 -4.89 -22.15
CA GLY A 1112 -58.71 -4.82 -23.60
C GLY A 1112 -58.95 -3.43 -24.21
N TYR A 1113 -58.66 -3.30 -25.50
CA TYR A 1113 -58.81 -2.03 -26.22
C TYR A 1113 -60.25 -1.51 -26.32
N ASP A 1114 -61.25 -2.38 -26.16
CA ASP A 1114 -62.67 -2.01 -26.19
C ASP A 1114 -63.16 -1.36 -24.87
N VAL A 1115 -62.47 -1.65 -23.76
CA VAL A 1115 -62.83 -1.16 -22.42
C VAL A 1115 -61.94 -0.02 -21.95
N VAL A 1116 -60.69 0.05 -22.43
CA VAL A 1116 -59.79 1.21 -22.34
C VAL A 1116 -59.07 1.36 -23.67
N THR A 1117 -59.44 2.34 -24.49
CA THR A 1117 -58.91 2.53 -25.84
C THR A 1117 -57.49 3.12 -25.85
N ASP A 1118 -56.83 3.07 -27.00
CA ASP A 1118 -55.51 3.70 -27.21
C ASP A 1118 -55.53 5.22 -27.06
N GLU A 1119 -56.69 5.85 -27.20
CA GLU A 1119 -56.87 7.29 -26.95
C GLU A 1119 -56.62 7.63 -25.48
N VAL A 1120 -57.14 6.80 -24.56
CA VAL A 1120 -56.87 6.94 -23.14
C VAL A 1120 -55.42 6.58 -22.83
N ALA A 1121 -54.90 5.49 -23.40
CA ALA A 1121 -53.51 5.08 -23.22
C ALA A 1121 -52.51 6.17 -23.61
N SER A 1122 -52.75 6.86 -24.72
CA SER A 1122 -51.85 7.92 -25.20
C SER A 1122 -51.81 9.16 -24.30
N ALA A 1123 -52.75 9.28 -23.36
CA ALA A 1123 -52.82 10.38 -22.40
C ALA A 1123 -52.20 10.02 -21.02
N LEU A 1124 -51.69 8.80 -20.86
CA LEU A 1124 -51.15 8.27 -19.61
C LEU A 1124 -49.60 8.16 -19.71
N PRO A 1125 -48.86 8.38 -18.61
CA PRO A 1125 -47.41 8.20 -18.59
C PRO A 1125 -47.04 6.71 -18.50
N GLY A 1126 -45.92 6.31 -19.13
CA GLY A 1126 -45.30 4.98 -19.01
C GLY A 1126 -46.25 3.79 -19.11
N VAL A 1127 -47.00 3.68 -20.21
CA VAL A 1127 -48.09 2.71 -20.31
C VAL A 1127 -47.61 1.28 -20.56
N ASP A 1128 -47.98 0.38 -19.66
CA ASP A 1128 -48.08 -1.06 -19.90
C ASP A 1128 -49.55 -1.51 -19.93
N ARG A 1129 -49.87 -2.61 -20.59
CA ARG A 1129 -51.25 -3.10 -20.71
C ARG A 1129 -51.35 -4.62 -20.60
N VAL A 1130 -52.17 -5.07 -19.66
CA VAL A 1130 -52.52 -6.48 -19.48
C VAL A 1130 -54.00 -6.71 -19.82
N ARG A 1131 -54.26 -7.78 -20.59
CA ARG A 1131 -55.59 -8.14 -21.09
C ARG A 1131 -55.68 -9.61 -21.49
N GLY A 1132 -56.89 -10.13 -21.52
CA GLY A 1132 -57.25 -11.41 -22.15
C GLY A 1132 -58.44 -11.27 -23.11
N GLU A 1133 -58.87 -12.39 -23.67
CA GLU A 1133 -60.01 -12.43 -24.61
C GLU A 1133 -61.36 -12.19 -23.92
N ASP A 1134 -61.45 -12.52 -22.63
CA ASP A 1134 -62.59 -12.27 -21.77
C ASP A 1134 -62.13 -11.90 -20.34
N ARG A 1135 -63.08 -11.79 -19.41
CA ARG A 1135 -62.79 -11.43 -18.01
C ARG A 1135 -61.97 -12.48 -17.26
N TYR A 1136 -62.10 -13.76 -17.62
CA TYR A 1136 -61.40 -14.86 -16.96
C TYR A 1136 -59.97 -14.96 -17.50
N ALA A 1137 -59.80 -14.85 -18.82
CA ALA A 1137 -58.48 -14.77 -19.44
C ALA A 1137 -57.73 -13.48 -19.04
N THR A 1138 -58.42 -12.36 -18.87
CA THR A 1138 -57.81 -11.12 -18.34
C THR A 1138 -57.36 -11.32 -16.90
N ASN A 1139 -58.19 -11.97 -16.08
CA ASN A 1139 -57.84 -12.32 -14.71
C ASN A 1139 -56.59 -13.22 -14.64
N LEU A 1140 -56.53 -14.29 -15.43
CA LEU A 1140 -55.34 -15.15 -15.50
C LEU A 1140 -54.10 -14.39 -16.01
N ALA A 1141 -54.23 -13.58 -17.06
CA ALA A 1141 -53.10 -12.80 -17.59
C ALA A 1141 -52.54 -11.79 -16.58
N ILE A 1142 -53.39 -11.22 -15.72
CA ILE A 1142 -52.94 -10.36 -14.61
C ILE A 1142 -52.19 -11.19 -13.58
N ASN A 1143 -52.72 -12.35 -13.22
CA ASN A 1143 -52.05 -13.24 -12.27
C ASN A 1143 -50.73 -13.80 -12.80
N ASP A 1144 -50.62 -14.05 -14.10
CA ASP A 1144 -49.36 -14.40 -14.76
C ASP A 1144 -48.38 -13.21 -14.78
N TYR A 1145 -48.89 -11.99 -14.99
CA TYR A 1145 -48.07 -10.78 -15.05
C TYR A 1145 -47.40 -10.45 -13.70
N PHE A 1146 -48.16 -10.54 -12.61
CA PHE A 1146 -47.66 -10.30 -11.26
C PHE A 1146 -47.02 -11.54 -10.62
N GLY A 1147 -47.38 -12.74 -11.09
CA GLY A 1147 -47.11 -13.99 -10.38
C GLY A 1147 -47.99 -14.16 -9.13
N LEU A 1148 -47.89 -15.32 -8.49
CA LEU A 1148 -48.47 -15.56 -7.17
C LEU A 1148 -47.37 -15.94 -6.20
N GLU A 1149 -47.22 -15.14 -5.15
CA GLU A 1149 -46.27 -15.45 -4.08
C GLU A 1149 -46.77 -16.56 -3.15
N SER A 1150 -48.10 -16.62 -2.96
CA SER A 1150 -48.76 -17.58 -2.10
C SER A 1150 -49.26 -18.80 -2.88
N ARG A 1151 -49.06 -20.00 -2.31
CA ARG A 1151 -49.69 -21.25 -2.78
C ARG A 1151 -51.12 -21.42 -2.25
N HIS A 1152 -51.66 -20.37 -1.61
CA HIS A 1152 -53.07 -20.26 -1.24
C HIS A 1152 -53.80 -19.39 -2.28
N VAL A 1153 -54.62 -20.00 -3.12
CA VAL A 1153 -55.40 -19.28 -4.13
C VAL A 1153 -56.79 -18.93 -3.63
N PHE A 1154 -57.28 -17.75 -3.98
CA PHE A 1154 -58.64 -17.34 -3.65
C PHE A 1154 -59.50 -17.39 -4.89
N VAL A 1155 -60.69 -17.99 -4.80
CA VAL A 1155 -61.58 -18.16 -5.95
C VAL A 1155 -62.90 -17.48 -5.69
N ALA A 1156 -63.35 -16.67 -6.63
CA ALA A 1156 -64.66 -16.02 -6.60
C ALA A 1156 -65.36 -16.16 -7.96
N THR A 1157 -66.68 -16.00 -7.99
CA THR A 1157 -67.41 -15.97 -9.25
C THR A 1157 -67.06 -14.71 -10.04
N GLY A 1158 -66.79 -14.85 -11.34
CA GLY A 1158 -66.61 -13.70 -12.24
C GLY A 1158 -67.91 -13.01 -12.66
N LYS A 1159 -69.06 -13.48 -12.16
CA LYS A 1159 -70.40 -12.99 -12.56
C LYS A 1159 -70.90 -11.82 -11.73
N GLU A 1160 -70.52 -11.78 -10.46
CA GLU A 1160 -70.93 -10.77 -9.48
C GLU A 1160 -69.69 -10.24 -8.74
N PHE A 1161 -69.76 -9.02 -8.22
CA PHE A 1161 -68.58 -8.34 -7.67
C PHE A 1161 -68.45 -8.44 -6.14
N ALA A 1162 -69.55 -8.66 -5.41
CA ALA A 1162 -69.60 -8.39 -3.97
C ALA A 1162 -68.66 -9.31 -3.17
N ASP A 1163 -68.70 -10.61 -3.44
CA ASP A 1163 -67.87 -11.61 -2.75
C ASP A 1163 -66.39 -11.44 -3.15
N ALA A 1164 -66.11 -11.15 -4.42
CA ALA A 1164 -64.76 -10.86 -4.91
C ALA A 1164 -64.20 -9.56 -4.31
N LEU A 1165 -65.00 -8.51 -4.19
CA LEU A 1165 -64.58 -7.22 -3.64
C LEU A 1165 -64.10 -7.36 -2.18
N THR A 1166 -64.91 -8.01 -1.35
CA THR A 1166 -64.57 -8.20 0.06
C THR A 1166 -63.48 -9.25 0.24
N GLY A 1167 -63.50 -10.28 -0.61
CA GLY A 1167 -62.49 -11.33 -0.63
C GLY A 1167 -61.13 -10.84 -1.13
N ALA A 1168 -61.08 -9.81 -1.97
CA ALA A 1168 -59.84 -9.32 -2.56
C ALA A 1168 -58.91 -8.72 -1.50
N VAL A 1169 -59.50 -8.13 -0.45
CA VAL A 1169 -58.75 -7.66 0.72
C VAL A 1169 -58.16 -8.84 1.49
N LEU A 1170 -58.91 -9.93 1.66
CA LEU A 1170 -58.36 -11.13 2.30
C LEU A 1170 -57.28 -11.77 1.42
N ALA A 1171 -57.48 -11.83 0.10
CA ALA A 1171 -56.48 -12.34 -0.83
C ALA A 1171 -55.19 -11.50 -0.78
N ALA A 1172 -55.32 -10.17 -0.73
CA ALA A 1172 -54.21 -9.24 -0.57
C ALA A 1172 -53.46 -9.48 0.75
N LYS A 1173 -54.19 -9.55 1.87
CA LYS A 1173 -53.64 -9.88 3.20
C LYS A 1173 -52.84 -11.20 3.22
N HIS A 1174 -53.14 -12.13 2.32
CA HIS A 1174 -52.44 -13.42 2.16
C HIS A 1174 -51.39 -13.41 1.02
N ASN A 1175 -50.96 -12.24 0.55
CA ASN A 1175 -50.02 -12.06 -0.58
C ASN A 1175 -50.40 -12.91 -1.80
N SER A 1176 -51.71 -12.96 -2.06
CA SER A 1176 -52.29 -13.76 -3.11
C SER A 1176 -53.23 -12.91 -3.96
N SER A 1177 -53.98 -13.57 -4.83
CA SER A 1177 -54.93 -12.93 -5.71
C SER A 1177 -56.23 -13.71 -5.80
N ILE A 1178 -57.21 -13.04 -6.40
CA ILE A 1178 -58.49 -13.64 -6.75
C ILE A 1178 -58.42 -14.20 -8.17
N LEU A 1179 -58.71 -15.49 -8.27
CA LEU A 1179 -59.03 -16.19 -9.49
C LEU A 1179 -60.53 -16.14 -9.73
N LEU A 1180 -60.93 -15.71 -10.92
CA LEU A 1180 -62.33 -15.66 -11.31
C LEU A 1180 -62.74 -16.95 -11.99
N VAL A 1181 -63.83 -17.57 -11.53
CA VAL A 1181 -64.42 -18.77 -12.13
C VAL A 1181 -65.81 -18.48 -12.71
N ASP A 1182 -66.15 -19.17 -13.79
CA ASP A 1182 -67.50 -19.14 -14.39
C ASP A 1182 -68.36 -20.29 -13.83
N ASP A 1183 -69.31 -20.82 -14.61
CA ASP A 1183 -70.09 -22.02 -14.29
C ASP A 1183 -69.27 -23.32 -14.29
N GLN A 1184 -68.00 -23.30 -14.74
CA GLN A 1184 -67.10 -24.45 -14.82
C GLN A 1184 -65.65 -23.98 -14.62
N VAL A 1185 -64.78 -24.86 -14.14
CA VAL A 1185 -63.33 -24.61 -14.13
C VAL A 1185 -62.80 -24.75 -15.55
N SER A 1186 -62.29 -23.64 -16.12
CA SER A 1186 -61.69 -23.68 -17.45
C SER A 1186 -60.33 -24.39 -17.45
N ASP A 1187 -59.91 -24.94 -18.59
CA ASP A 1187 -58.59 -25.56 -18.74
C ASP A 1187 -57.48 -24.59 -18.32
N GLY A 1188 -57.55 -23.33 -18.75
CA GLY A 1188 -56.56 -22.31 -18.36
C GLY A 1188 -56.52 -22.03 -16.86
N LEU A 1189 -57.66 -22.05 -16.17
CA LEU A 1189 -57.69 -21.89 -14.71
C LEU A 1189 -57.15 -23.14 -14.00
N SER A 1190 -57.45 -24.33 -14.50
CA SER A 1190 -56.90 -25.59 -14.00
C SER A 1190 -55.39 -25.65 -14.15
N ASP A 1191 -54.89 -25.34 -15.35
CA ASP A 1191 -53.46 -25.29 -15.66
C ASP A 1191 -52.79 -24.25 -14.77
N PHE A 1192 -53.35 -23.05 -14.65
CA PHE A 1192 -52.80 -22.01 -13.78
C PHE A 1192 -52.73 -22.45 -12.30
N ILE A 1193 -53.78 -23.06 -11.73
CA ILE A 1193 -53.77 -23.51 -10.32
C ILE A 1193 -52.73 -24.62 -10.09
N THR A 1194 -52.63 -25.57 -11.03
CA THR A 1194 -51.75 -26.74 -10.92
C THR A 1194 -50.28 -26.41 -11.23
N GLU A 1195 -50.00 -25.58 -12.23
CA GLU A 1195 -48.65 -25.11 -12.56
C GLU A 1195 -48.09 -24.18 -11.48
N ASN A 1196 -48.94 -23.36 -10.86
CA ASN A 1196 -48.56 -22.60 -9.66
C ASN A 1196 -48.49 -23.48 -8.39
N GLY A 1197 -48.66 -24.81 -8.50
CA GLY A 1197 -48.54 -25.78 -7.40
C GLY A 1197 -49.30 -25.38 -6.14
N SER A 1198 -50.52 -24.88 -6.30
CA SER A 1198 -51.35 -24.42 -5.19
C SER A 1198 -51.57 -25.55 -4.19
N LEU A 1199 -51.51 -25.26 -2.89
CA LEU A 1199 -51.78 -26.22 -1.81
C LEU A 1199 -53.06 -25.94 -1.05
N GLN A 1200 -53.52 -24.69 -1.09
CA GLN A 1200 -54.70 -24.25 -0.37
C GLN A 1200 -55.58 -23.41 -1.29
N MET A 1201 -56.90 -23.50 -1.10
CA MET A 1201 -57.86 -22.69 -1.80
C MET A 1201 -58.95 -22.19 -0.88
N THR A 1202 -59.26 -20.89 -0.95
CA THR A 1202 -60.45 -20.33 -0.32
C THR A 1202 -61.45 -19.87 -1.37
N ILE A 1203 -62.65 -20.42 -1.30
CA ILE A 1203 -63.76 -20.14 -2.19
C ILE A 1203 -64.71 -19.14 -1.52
N PHE A 1204 -64.91 -17.99 -2.16
CA PHE A 1204 -65.83 -16.96 -1.69
C PHE A 1204 -67.23 -17.13 -2.27
N GLY A 1205 -68.22 -17.03 -1.40
CA GLY A 1205 -69.63 -17.09 -1.77
C GLY A 1205 -70.24 -18.48 -1.62
N GLY A 1206 -71.57 -18.50 -1.41
CA GLY A 1206 -72.33 -19.74 -1.23
C GLY A 1206 -72.48 -20.54 -2.52
N THR A 1207 -73.25 -21.63 -2.46
CA THR A 1207 -73.51 -22.52 -3.60
C THR A 1207 -74.23 -21.87 -4.78
N VAL A 1208 -74.79 -20.66 -4.60
CA VAL A 1208 -75.36 -19.86 -5.69
C VAL A 1208 -74.30 -19.12 -6.48
N ALA A 1209 -73.19 -18.73 -5.84
CA ALA A 1209 -72.08 -18.04 -6.49
C ALA A 1209 -71.15 -19.03 -7.19
N ILE A 1210 -70.77 -20.09 -6.47
CA ILE A 1210 -69.94 -21.20 -6.96
C ILE A 1210 -70.63 -22.49 -6.50
N ASP A 1211 -71.22 -23.23 -7.44
CA ASP A 1211 -71.95 -24.45 -7.12
C ASP A 1211 -71.05 -25.60 -6.67
N GLU A 1212 -71.66 -26.71 -6.26
CA GLU A 1212 -70.92 -27.88 -5.76
C GLU A 1212 -70.12 -28.59 -6.86
N GLU A 1213 -70.54 -28.51 -8.13
CA GLU A 1213 -69.82 -29.16 -9.23
C GLU A 1213 -68.50 -28.42 -9.51
N VAL A 1214 -68.53 -27.08 -9.52
CA VAL A 1214 -67.32 -26.26 -9.64
C VAL A 1214 -66.43 -26.42 -8.40
N TYR A 1215 -67.02 -26.50 -7.20
CA TYR A 1215 -66.28 -26.76 -5.96
C TYR A 1215 -65.53 -28.09 -6.00
N ASP A 1216 -66.20 -29.17 -6.40
CA ASP A 1216 -65.59 -30.51 -6.51
C ASP A 1216 -64.46 -30.54 -7.56
N GLN A 1217 -64.63 -29.82 -8.68
CA GLN A 1217 -63.58 -29.67 -9.71
C GLN A 1217 -62.36 -28.95 -9.15
N LEU A 1218 -62.56 -27.82 -8.46
CA LEU A 1218 -61.51 -27.06 -7.82
C LEU A 1218 -60.79 -27.85 -6.72
N GLN A 1219 -61.52 -28.63 -5.93
CA GLN A 1219 -60.95 -29.48 -4.88
C GLN A 1219 -60.08 -30.60 -5.43
N GLN A 1220 -60.37 -31.13 -6.62
CA GLN A 1220 -59.54 -32.14 -7.26
C GLN A 1220 -58.19 -31.60 -7.74
N LEU A 1221 -58.05 -30.29 -7.92
CA LEU A 1221 -56.79 -29.68 -8.38
C LEU A 1221 -55.71 -29.61 -7.30
N LEU A 1222 -56.07 -29.77 -6.02
CA LEU A 1222 -55.15 -29.73 -4.87
C LEU A 1222 -54.85 -31.11 -4.28
N GLN A 1223 -55.29 -32.19 -4.94
CA GLN A 1223 -55.04 -33.60 -4.56
C GLN A 1223 -54.02 -34.23 -5.50
#